data_AF-W7XDF7-F1
#
_entry.id   AF-W7XDF7-F1
#
_cell.length_a   1.000
_cell.length_b   1.000
_cell.length_c   1.000
_cell.angle_alpha   90.00
_cell.angle_beta   90.00
_cell.angle_gamma   90.00
#
_symmetry.space_group_name_H-M   'P 1'
#
loop_
_entity.id
_entity.type
_entity.pdbx_description
1 polymer ?
#
loop_
_entity_poly.entity_id
_entity_poly.type
_entity_poly.pdbx_seq_one_letter_code
_entity_poly.pdbx_strand_id
1 'polypeptide(L)'
;MNEVLNKSSFTKSQNMNSPGKQDFEKCKQKLTKLQYIPSKTADFNDWKSKDESKELNQQFMQNEMEKIQSLSFDCEPYFKSRTEREILQNKSQNNFLKCPQVKSLPNKNSSNDKVEDQQIILRGIETKREDQPELYYDLSKKKLSDNRYSLKLFNSQSSIFKEQYFMQDKQSLIDQQYNKVKADITKYKSYFAKFRWNYFFEFTFYHILFYIICGPLSVLIIKRFGKSLPNNLIFSMISLPLFYQTIFFLFTFCSYALYYLMDCPNIYFQAEVMMEIAVVISRCLVIGIKYAMYDPVKIKVIKQHNLTLEEIYSDFYLASWANQTDKIIHDETYFCLRAYDIDPSMFFLEFMCDLDLETIQNDQQYLKDLEKWHSTKPFVSENSTITVPDQASLFGYTIMKEFVVKFKEDNLFIYKYVYYFCQGFGIYKAILPIVFRLIEGKYPSSYQWQEYVIMIGVAWNTRQIYFYCVLQLMYGFLDIKRKVFQQYQLAFMISPRKPRNIDSFKIYPTINIFKIETLKAWQLIRQVCLEYGKSYFLRVQALFSIFFIIMLILITLLGLGTFKVIKLEACFVVIILSDTAFLFLIILMLCYYCSQVNESFQKHQNILRQNKSIIGDIYRNKQKFFKEDYKSHSFIYNIGISKIQQEAKYKSQGNPITYTQELLRDYEDQIQDVKFDSINHPIKLLGIKITFGLIQSVVISLLSIILTFIVNFLNVHSKN
;
A
#
# COMPACT_ATOMS: atom_id res chain seq x y z
N MET A 1 -28.36 43.04 -44.87
CA MET A 1 -29.73 42.52 -44.90
C MET A 1 -30.17 42.37 -43.46
N ASN A 2 -30.91 43.39 -43.01
CA ASN A 2 -31.68 43.61 -41.78
C ASN A 2 -30.94 43.43 -40.42
N GLU A 3 -30.41 44.48 -39.75
CA GLU A 3 -31.08 45.61 -39.02
C GLU A 3 -31.69 45.09 -37.69
N VAL A 4 -31.36 45.55 -36.47
CA VAL A 4 -31.53 46.87 -35.80
C VAL A 4 -30.75 46.80 -34.45
N LEU A 5 -29.69 47.60 -34.16
CA LEU A 5 -29.64 48.86 -33.36
C LEU A 5 -30.43 48.80 -32.02
N ASN A 6 -30.02 49.29 -30.84
CA ASN A 6 -29.31 50.52 -30.52
C ASN A 6 -28.95 50.58 -29.01
N LYS A 7 -27.80 51.20 -28.72
CA LYS A 7 -27.44 52.13 -27.63
C LYS A 7 -28.27 52.19 -26.33
N SER A 8 -27.58 52.21 -25.18
CA SER A 8 -27.49 53.43 -24.33
C SER A 8 -26.38 53.31 -23.28
N SER A 9 -25.98 54.47 -22.77
CA SER A 9 -24.76 54.80 -22.04
C SER A 9 -25.12 55.65 -20.80
N PHE A 10 -24.14 55.86 -19.88
CA PHE A 10 -24.15 56.80 -18.71
C PHE A 10 -25.02 56.34 -17.50
N THR A 11 -24.71 56.48 -16.20
CA THR A 11 -23.65 57.17 -15.41
C THR A 11 -23.68 56.74 -13.92
N LYS A 12 -22.58 57.05 -13.21
CA LYS A 12 -22.45 57.50 -11.80
C LYS A 12 -22.50 56.51 -10.62
N SER A 13 -21.32 56.44 -9.98
CA SER A 13 -20.99 56.48 -8.55
C SER A 13 -22.11 56.30 -7.51
N GLN A 14 -21.85 55.43 -6.52
CA GLN A 14 -22.04 55.78 -5.10
C GLN A 14 -21.30 54.82 -4.15
N ASN A 15 -20.77 55.42 -3.09
CA ASN A 15 -20.12 54.83 -1.93
C ASN A 15 -20.89 53.65 -1.33
N MET A 16 -20.18 52.60 -0.92
CA MET A 16 -20.65 51.70 0.14
C MET A 16 -19.60 51.55 1.24
N ASN A 17 -19.97 52.10 2.40
CA ASN A 17 -19.39 51.82 3.71
C ASN A 17 -19.68 50.36 4.11
N SER A 18 -18.71 49.70 4.73
CA SER A 18 -18.88 48.37 5.33
C SER A 18 -19.56 48.43 6.70
N PRO A 19 -20.46 47.49 7.01
CA PRO A 19 -20.67 47.06 8.39
C PRO A 19 -20.45 45.54 8.52
N GLY A 20 -19.88 45.09 9.65
CA GLY A 20 -19.84 43.66 9.95
C GLY A 20 -18.87 43.22 11.04
N LYS A 21 -18.93 43.84 12.23
CA LYS A 21 -18.17 43.41 13.43
C LYS A 21 -19.07 42.85 14.55
N GLN A 22 -20.32 42.47 14.25
CA GLN A 22 -21.28 42.04 15.28
C GLN A 22 -21.66 40.54 15.28
N ASP A 23 -21.19 39.75 14.31
CA ASP A 23 -21.56 38.32 14.24
C ASP A 23 -20.58 37.35 14.93
N PHE A 24 -19.45 37.85 15.46
CA PHE A 24 -18.43 36.99 16.09
C PHE A 24 -18.65 36.75 17.60
N GLU A 25 -19.42 37.61 18.28
CA GLU A 25 -19.68 37.50 19.73
C GLU A 25 -20.83 36.53 20.06
N LYS A 26 -21.80 36.32 19.16
CA LYS A 26 -22.94 35.41 19.39
C LYS A 26 -22.58 33.92 19.31
N CYS A 27 -21.46 33.56 18.68
CA CYS A 27 -21.02 32.16 18.58
C CYS A 27 -20.29 31.68 19.85
N LYS A 28 -19.76 32.60 20.67
CA LYS A 28 -18.96 32.27 21.86
C LYS A 28 -19.80 31.92 23.09
N GLN A 29 -21.07 32.33 23.14
CA GLN A 29 -21.97 32.07 24.29
C GLN A 29 -22.72 30.74 24.23
N LYS A 30 -22.68 30.00 23.10
CA LYS A 30 -23.37 28.69 22.97
C LYS A 30 -22.50 27.48 23.32
N LEU A 31 -21.20 27.66 23.54
CA LEU A 31 -20.24 26.57 23.80
C LEU A 31 -19.91 26.34 25.28
N THR A 32 -20.46 27.14 26.21
CA THR A 32 -20.14 27.07 27.64
C THR A 32 -21.20 26.34 28.50
N LYS A 33 -22.14 25.61 27.88
CA LYS A 33 -23.27 24.97 28.61
C LYS A 33 -23.34 23.44 28.55
N LEU A 34 -22.28 22.75 28.10
CA LEU A 34 -22.23 21.29 28.09
C LEU A 34 -20.95 20.79 28.76
N GLN A 35 -20.91 20.86 30.10
CA GLN A 35 -19.95 20.11 30.92
C GLN A 35 -20.44 20.09 32.37
N TYR A 36 -21.27 19.11 32.73
CA TYR A 36 -21.31 18.52 34.07
C TYR A 36 -22.24 17.29 34.08
N ILE A 37 -21.67 16.08 34.17
CA ILE A 37 -22.39 14.88 34.61
C ILE A 37 -21.47 14.20 35.65
N PRO A 38 -21.89 14.04 36.91
CA PRO A 38 -21.08 13.38 37.92
C PRO A 38 -21.16 11.86 37.77
N SER A 39 -20.03 11.20 38.01
CA SER A 39 -19.88 9.75 38.05
C SER A 39 -20.61 9.16 39.27
N LYS A 40 -21.54 8.24 39.01
CA LYS A 40 -22.05 7.30 40.02
C LYS A 40 -21.49 5.92 39.72
N THR A 41 -20.75 5.39 40.68
CA THR A 41 -20.42 3.98 40.84
C THR A 41 -21.69 3.18 41.12
N ALA A 42 -21.96 2.13 40.35
CA ALA A 42 -23.00 1.15 40.65
C ALA A 42 -22.54 -0.26 40.24
N ASP A 43 -22.89 -1.19 41.12
CA ASP A 43 -22.46 -2.58 41.22
C ASP A 43 -22.75 -3.45 39.99
N PHE A 44 -21.83 -4.38 39.76
CA PHE A 44 -21.93 -5.47 38.80
C PHE A 44 -22.76 -6.61 39.40
N ASN A 45 -24.01 -6.75 38.98
CA ASN A 45 -24.77 -8.01 38.93
C ASN A 45 -26.12 -7.78 38.24
N ASP A 46 -26.19 -7.93 36.91
CA ASP A 46 -27.29 -8.69 36.30
C ASP A 46 -26.99 -9.00 34.83
N TRP A 47 -27.20 -10.25 34.43
CA TRP A 47 -26.87 -10.77 33.10
C TRP A 47 -28.16 -11.04 32.33
N LYS A 48 -28.51 -10.14 31.39
CA LYS A 48 -29.65 -10.31 30.47
C LYS A 48 -29.25 -10.04 29.02
N SER A 49 -28.19 -10.71 28.53
CA SER A 49 -27.73 -10.55 27.15
C SER A 49 -28.35 -11.60 26.22
N LYS A 50 -29.35 -11.22 25.42
CA LYS A 50 -29.66 -11.85 24.13
C LYS A 50 -30.44 -10.93 23.18
N ASP A 51 -31.23 -9.99 23.70
CA ASP A 51 -31.99 -9.06 22.88
C ASP A 51 -31.21 -7.77 22.53
N GLU A 52 -30.35 -7.27 23.43
CA GLU A 52 -29.52 -6.08 23.16
C GLU A 52 -28.52 -6.29 22.01
N SER A 53 -28.04 -7.52 21.80
CA SER A 53 -27.11 -7.86 20.71
C SER A 53 -27.75 -7.74 19.32
N LYS A 54 -29.07 -7.94 19.20
CA LYS A 54 -29.78 -7.80 17.94
C LYS A 54 -30.06 -6.33 17.63
N GLU A 55 -30.49 -5.55 18.62
CA GLU A 55 -30.72 -4.12 18.47
C GLU A 55 -29.43 -3.36 18.15
N LEU A 56 -28.30 -3.72 18.78
CA LEU A 56 -27.00 -3.10 18.51
C LEU A 56 -26.52 -3.36 17.08
N ASN A 57 -26.71 -4.58 16.56
CA ASN A 57 -26.36 -4.92 15.18
C ASN A 57 -27.27 -4.24 14.15
N GLN A 58 -28.55 -4.06 14.47
CA GLN A 58 -29.49 -3.34 13.61
C GLN A 58 -29.15 -1.85 13.55
N GLN A 59 -28.91 -1.20 14.70
CA GLN A 59 -28.49 0.19 14.77
C GLN A 59 -27.16 0.44 14.05
N PHE A 60 -26.19 -0.48 14.18
CA PHE A 60 -24.91 -0.37 13.48
C PHE A 60 -25.07 -0.39 11.95
N MET A 61 -25.88 -1.31 11.42
CA MET A 61 -26.15 -1.39 9.97
C MET A 61 -26.93 -0.18 9.45
N GLN A 62 -27.84 0.37 10.25
CA GLN A 62 -28.62 1.56 9.89
C GLN A 62 -27.75 2.82 9.85
N ASN A 63 -26.86 2.99 10.84
CA ASN A 63 -25.92 4.10 10.89
C ASN A 63 -24.90 4.07 9.73
N GLU A 64 -24.42 2.89 9.32
CA GLU A 64 -23.52 2.78 8.16
C GLU A 64 -24.23 3.08 6.84
N MET A 65 -25.49 2.70 6.69
CA MET A 65 -26.31 3.04 5.51
C MET A 65 -26.59 4.54 5.39
N GLU A 66 -26.94 5.21 6.50
CA GLU A 66 -27.16 6.67 6.52
C GLU A 66 -25.87 7.44 6.24
N LYS A 67 -24.72 6.94 6.70
CA LYS A 67 -23.40 7.53 6.43
C LYS A 67 -23.00 7.40 4.95
N ILE A 68 -23.36 6.30 4.30
CA ILE A 68 -23.14 6.10 2.85
C ILE A 68 -24.05 7.01 2.02
N GLN A 69 -25.30 7.23 2.46
CA GLN A 69 -26.24 8.11 1.78
C GLN A 69 -25.87 9.59 1.92
N SER A 70 -25.41 10.03 3.09
CA SER A 70 -24.99 11.44 3.30
C SER A 70 -23.72 11.79 2.52
N LEU A 71 -22.80 10.84 2.31
CA LEU A 71 -21.62 11.04 1.46
C LEU A 71 -21.92 11.17 -0.04
N SER A 72 -23.16 10.95 -0.48
CA SER A 72 -23.52 10.90 -1.90
C SER A 72 -23.99 12.24 -2.51
N PHE A 73 -24.25 13.27 -1.69
CA PHE A 73 -24.90 14.52 -2.16
C PHE A 73 -24.00 15.78 -2.20
N ASP A 74 -22.78 15.79 -1.64
CA ASP A 74 -22.00 17.03 -1.46
C ASP A 74 -20.73 17.16 -2.34
N CYS A 75 -20.76 16.85 -3.64
CA CYS A 75 -19.54 16.91 -4.49
C CYS A 75 -19.58 17.86 -5.70
N GLU A 76 -20.69 18.54 -5.96
CA GLU A 76 -20.79 19.47 -7.11
C GLU A 76 -19.94 20.76 -7.00
N PRO A 77 -19.71 21.40 -5.82
CA PRO A 77 -18.94 22.64 -5.76
C PRO A 77 -17.42 22.45 -5.90
N TYR A 78 -16.90 21.23 -5.79
CA TYR A 78 -15.45 20.97 -5.77
C TYR A 78 -14.81 20.94 -7.18
N PHE A 79 -15.58 20.59 -8.22
CA PHE A 79 -15.07 20.57 -9.60
C PHE A 79 -14.89 21.97 -10.18
N LYS A 80 -15.69 22.95 -9.75
CA LYS A 80 -15.65 24.33 -10.26
C LYS A 80 -14.43 25.11 -9.74
N SER A 81 -14.02 24.87 -8.49
CA SER A 81 -12.85 25.50 -7.88
C SER A 81 -11.51 24.96 -8.42
N ARG A 82 -11.47 23.70 -8.88
CA ARG A 82 -10.28 23.08 -9.49
C ARG A 82 -9.90 23.73 -10.82
N THR A 83 -10.88 23.98 -11.69
CA THR A 83 -10.67 24.62 -13.00
C THR A 83 -10.19 26.07 -12.84
N GLU A 84 -10.68 26.79 -11.84
CA GLU A 84 -10.25 28.16 -11.55
C GLU A 84 -8.82 28.23 -10.99
N ARG A 85 -8.40 27.25 -10.17
CA ARG A 85 -7.02 27.16 -9.65
C ARG A 85 -5.99 26.86 -10.74
N GLU A 86 -6.31 25.99 -11.71
CA GLU A 86 -5.41 25.70 -12.84
C GLU A 86 -5.22 26.92 -13.75
N ILE A 87 -6.25 27.76 -13.92
CA ILE A 87 -6.16 29.01 -14.67
C ILE A 87 -5.32 30.06 -13.91
N LEU A 88 -5.41 30.11 -12.57
CA LEU A 88 -4.64 31.05 -11.74
C LEU A 88 -3.16 30.67 -11.61
N GLN A 89 -2.82 29.38 -11.49
CA GLN A 89 -1.42 28.94 -11.46
C GLN A 89 -0.70 29.22 -12.79
N ASN A 90 -1.36 29.00 -13.93
CA ASN A 90 -0.80 29.34 -15.25
C ASN A 90 -0.64 30.85 -15.48
N LYS A 91 -1.48 31.69 -14.85
CA LYS A 91 -1.30 33.16 -14.88
C LYS A 91 -0.17 33.66 -13.96
N SER A 92 0.09 32.97 -12.84
CA SER A 92 1.16 33.34 -11.90
C SER A 92 2.57 33.06 -12.42
N GLN A 93 2.75 32.04 -13.28
CA GLN A 93 4.06 31.73 -13.88
C GLN A 93 4.50 32.71 -14.97
N ASN A 94 3.58 33.48 -15.56
CA ASN A 94 3.91 34.44 -16.62
C ASN A 94 4.24 35.86 -16.13
N ASN A 95 4.11 36.18 -14.84
CA ASN A 95 4.29 37.54 -14.31
C ASN A 95 5.49 37.72 -13.36
N PHE A 96 6.36 36.72 -13.19
CA PHE A 96 7.58 36.85 -12.37
C PHE A 96 8.77 37.46 -13.15
N LEU A 97 8.59 38.65 -13.70
CA LEU A 97 9.69 39.49 -14.21
C LEU A 97 9.32 40.95 -14.00
N LYS A 98 9.51 41.45 -12.77
CA LYS A 98 9.86 42.83 -12.40
C LYS A 98 9.74 43.01 -10.88
N CYS A 99 10.88 43.08 -10.18
CA CYS A 99 10.96 43.78 -8.89
C CYS A 99 12.03 44.87 -8.98
N PRO A 100 11.83 46.03 -8.33
CA PRO A 100 12.73 47.17 -8.40
C PRO A 100 13.91 47.01 -7.43
N GLN A 101 15.06 47.55 -7.83
CA GLN A 101 16.29 47.59 -7.04
C GLN A 101 16.15 48.55 -5.86
N VAL A 102 16.46 48.06 -4.65
CA VAL A 102 16.63 48.87 -3.44
C VAL A 102 18.09 49.29 -3.35
N LYS A 103 18.34 50.60 -3.26
CA LYS A 103 19.66 51.20 -3.01
C LYS A 103 20.00 51.09 -1.52
N SER A 104 21.16 50.54 -1.19
CA SER A 104 21.77 50.64 0.14
C SER A 104 22.94 51.64 0.14
N LEU A 105 22.99 52.45 1.20
CA LEU A 105 24.02 53.42 1.54
C LEU A 105 25.28 52.74 2.13
N PRO A 106 26.46 53.38 2.08
CA PRO A 106 27.72 52.79 2.52
C PRO A 106 27.94 53.00 4.01
N ASN A 107 28.62 52.04 4.67
CA ASN A 107 29.23 52.31 5.97
C ASN A 107 30.67 51.78 6.05
N LYS A 108 31.48 52.59 6.73
CA LYS A 108 32.94 52.61 6.81
C LYS A 108 33.50 51.69 7.92
N ASN A 109 34.72 51.20 7.64
CA ASN A 109 35.88 50.99 8.51
C ASN A 109 35.75 50.16 9.82
N SER A 110 36.63 49.17 9.99
CA SER A 110 37.86 49.33 10.81
C SER A 110 38.67 48.04 10.97
N SER A 111 40.01 48.23 11.03
CA SER A 111 41.08 47.44 11.68
C SER A 111 41.26 45.96 11.28
N ASN A 112 42.32 45.63 10.54
CA ASN A 112 43.69 45.34 11.05
C ASN A 112 43.70 44.36 12.22
N ASP A 113 44.07 43.10 11.95
CA ASP A 113 45.07 42.41 12.77
C ASP A 113 45.81 41.35 11.95
N LYS A 114 47.14 41.38 12.12
CA LYS A 114 48.14 40.48 11.55
C LYS A 114 48.21 39.25 12.46
N VAL A 115 48.14 38.04 11.91
CA VAL A 115 48.64 36.84 12.60
C VAL A 115 49.36 35.92 11.61
N GLU A 116 50.67 35.88 11.84
CA GLU A 116 51.70 34.85 11.64
C GLU A 116 51.47 33.66 10.70
N ASP A 117 52.36 33.60 9.71
CA ASP A 117 52.73 32.43 8.92
C ASP A 117 53.41 31.35 9.79
N GLN A 118 52.85 30.14 9.78
CA GLN A 118 53.58 28.91 10.11
C GLN A 118 53.66 28.01 8.89
N GLN A 119 54.84 27.99 8.27
CA GLN A 119 55.23 27.05 7.22
C GLN A 119 55.46 25.67 7.85
N ILE A 120 54.60 24.70 7.53
CA ILE A 120 54.86 23.28 7.79
C ILE A 120 55.35 22.62 6.50
N ILE A 121 56.57 22.09 6.59
CA ILE A 121 57.28 21.27 5.63
C ILE A 121 56.51 19.94 5.45
N LEU A 122 56.03 19.65 4.25
CA LEU A 122 55.66 18.30 3.83
C LEU A 122 56.57 17.85 2.69
N ARG A 123 57.60 17.10 3.06
CA ARG A 123 58.43 16.29 2.15
C ARG A 123 57.58 15.13 1.64
N GLY A 124 57.68 14.90 0.33
CA GLY A 124 57.04 13.79 -0.36
C GLY A 124 57.55 12.43 0.08
N ILE A 125 56.68 11.44 -0.05
CA ILE A 125 57.06 10.05 -0.26
C ILE A 125 56.23 9.55 -1.43
N GLU A 126 56.96 9.21 -2.48
CA GLU A 126 56.50 8.56 -3.70
C GLU A 126 56.05 7.12 -3.45
N THR A 127 55.01 6.76 -4.20
CA THR A 127 54.66 5.44 -4.74
C THR A 127 55.55 4.25 -4.40
N LYS A 128 54.93 3.20 -3.84
CA LYS A 128 55.11 1.81 -4.30
C LYS A 128 53.79 1.05 -4.26
N ARG A 129 53.35 0.62 -5.45
CA ARG A 129 52.43 -0.49 -5.70
C ARG A 129 53.18 -1.78 -5.36
N GLU A 130 52.61 -2.62 -4.52
CA GLU A 130 52.97 -4.03 -4.43
C GLU A 130 51.70 -4.86 -4.30
N ASP A 131 51.64 -5.86 -5.17
CA ASP A 131 50.57 -6.83 -5.34
C ASP A 131 50.39 -7.67 -4.07
N GLN A 132 49.14 -7.84 -3.62
CA GLN A 132 48.80 -8.83 -2.59
C GLN A 132 48.08 -10.02 -3.22
N PRO A 133 48.55 -11.26 -2.99
CA PRO A 133 47.84 -12.46 -3.36
C PRO A 133 46.75 -12.79 -2.32
N GLU A 134 45.66 -13.37 -2.81
CA GLU A 134 44.54 -13.88 -2.02
C GLU A 134 45.02 -14.94 -0.99
N LEU A 135 44.93 -14.60 0.30
CA LEU A 135 45.21 -15.54 1.39
C LEU A 135 43.91 -16.24 1.81
N TYR A 136 43.78 -17.48 1.38
CA TYR A 136 42.74 -18.43 1.77
C TYR A 136 42.92 -18.83 3.25
N TYR A 137 41.98 -18.46 4.13
CA TYR A 137 42.01 -18.86 5.54
C TYR A 137 41.29 -20.19 5.75
N ASP A 138 42.08 -21.23 5.99
CA ASP A 138 41.65 -22.56 6.41
C ASP A 138 41.43 -22.59 7.93
N LEU A 139 40.16 -22.63 8.35
CA LEU A 139 39.74 -22.71 9.75
C LEU A 139 39.80 -24.17 10.22
N SER A 140 41.01 -24.65 10.46
CA SER A 140 41.23 -25.92 11.14
C SER A 140 41.09 -25.78 12.66
N LYS A 141 40.19 -26.61 13.20
CA LYS A 141 39.87 -26.81 14.61
C LYS A 141 41.12 -26.93 15.48
N LYS A 142 41.35 -25.95 16.36
CA LYS A 142 42.22 -26.11 17.53
C LYS A 142 41.39 -26.03 18.81
N LYS A 143 41.16 -27.20 19.41
CA LYS A 143 40.75 -27.36 20.81
C LYS A 143 41.77 -26.61 21.67
N LEU A 144 41.34 -25.53 22.31
CA LEU A 144 42.06 -24.94 23.42
C LEU A 144 41.17 -25.03 24.65
N SER A 145 41.62 -25.96 25.49
CA SER A 145 41.12 -26.34 26.79
C SER A 145 41.14 -25.19 27.79
N ASP A 146 40.09 -25.16 28.60
CA ASP A 146 40.10 -24.85 30.04
C ASP A 146 41.21 -23.92 30.52
N ASN A 147 40.89 -22.63 30.58
CA ASN A 147 41.36 -21.79 31.67
C ASN A 147 40.18 -20.96 32.17
N ARG A 148 39.54 -21.49 33.22
CA ARG A 148 38.53 -20.81 34.04
C ARG A 148 39.18 -19.65 34.79
N TYR A 149 39.27 -18.50 34.14
CA TYR A 149 39.26 -17.23 34.86
C TYR A 149 37.80 -16.83 35.02
N SER A 150 37.23 -17.11 36.20
CA SER A 150 35.97 -16.54 36.62
C SER A 150 36.17 -15.04 36.88
N LEU A 151 36.15 -14.25 35.81
CA LEU A 151 35.86 -12.82 35.93
C LEU A 151 34.45 -12.75 36.53
N LYS A 152 34.37 -12.32 37.79
CA LYS A 152 33.14 -11.80 38.38
C LYS A 152 32.77 -10.55 37.57
N LEU A 153 32.08 -10.76 36.44
CA LEU A 153 31.42 -9.69 35.71
C LEU A 153 30.47 -9.04 36.72
N PHE A 154 30.68 -7.75 36.92
CA PHE A 154 29.71 -6.88 37.56
C PHE A 154 28.33 -7.15 36.94
N ASN A 155 27.38 -7.57 37.79
CA ASN A 155 25.96 -7.63 37.47
C ASN A 155 25.44 -6.20 37.24
N SER A 156 25.76 -5.61 36.09
CA SER A 156 25.04 -4.42 35.63
C SER A 156 23.67 -4.90 35.16
N GLN A 157 22.58 -4.41 35.74
CA GLN A 157 21.20 -4.74 35.33
C GLN A 157 20.96 -4.58 33.82
N SER A 158 21.80 -3.81 33.12
CA SER A 158 21.81 -3.68 31.66
C SER A 158 22.23 -4.94 30.89
N SER A 159 23.03 -5.85 31.46
CA SER A 159 23.41 -7.11 30.79
C SER A 159 22.27 -8.13 30.82
N ILE A 160 21.49 -8.17 31.91
CA ILE A 160 20.30 -9.02 32.06
C ILE A 160 19.20 -8.59 31.07
N PHE A 161 18.98 -7.28 30.88
CA PHE A 161 18.05 -6.76 29.88
C PHE A 161 18.53 -7.02 28.43
N LYS A 162 19.84 -6.98 28.16
CA LYS A 162 20.40 -7.29 26.85
C LYS A 162 20.29 -8.77 26.50
N GLU A 163 20.56 -9.68 27.44
CA GLU A 163 20.34 -11.12 27.23
C GLU A 163 18.85 -11.41 27.00
N GLN A 164 17.93 -10.77 27.72
CA GLN A 164 16.50 -10.94 27.47
C GLN A 164 16.04 -10.43 26.10
N TYR A 165 16.67 -9.37 25.57
CA TYR A 165 16.39 -8.84 24.23
C TYR A 165 16.76 -9.85 23.13
N PHE A 166 17.87 -10.58 23.27
CA PHE A 166 18.33 -11.57 22.29
C PHE A 166 17.83 -13.00 22.55
N MET A 167 17.19 -13.26 23.69
CA MET A 167 16.57 -14.55 24.03
C MET A 167 15.12 -14.68 23.49
N GLN A 168 14.78 -13.93 22.43
CA GLN A 168 13.45 -13.89 21.81
C GLN A 168 12.90 -15.26 21.40
N ASP A 169 13.77 -16.26 21.23
CA ASP A 169 13.40 -17.62 20.86
C ASP A 169 13.10 -18.56 22.05
N LYS A 170 13.08 -18.06 23.30
CA LYS A 170 12.67 -18.90 24.45
C LYS A 170 11.19 -19.28 24.35
N GLN A 171 10.90 -20.56 24.55
CA GLN A 171 9.54 -21.12 24.58
C GLN A 171 8.56 -20.32 25.46
N SER A 172 9.02 -19.78 26.59
CA SER A 172 8.21 -18.94 27.49
C SER A 172 7.67 -17.67 26.83
N LEU A 173 8.40 -17.10 25.87
CA LEU A 173 7.95 -15.93 25.11
C LEU A 173 6.87 -16.30 24.09
N ILE A 174 6.94 -17.50 23.52
CA ILE A 174 5.89 -18.01 22.62
C ILE A 174 4.57 -18.13 23.38
N ASP A 175 4.60 -18.63 24.62
CA ASP A 175 3.40 -18.73 25.46
C ASP A 175 2.89 -17.36 25.91
N GLN A 176 3.78 -16.41 26.23
CA GLN A 176 3.39 -15.02 26.49
C GLN A 176 2.77 -14.35 25.27
N GLN A 177 3.37 -14.53 24.09
CA GLN A 177 2.81 -14.03 22.82
C GLN A 177 1.46 -14.68 22.56
N TYR A 178 1.33 -15.99 22.72
CA TYR A 178 0.05 -16.70 22.60
C TYR A 178 -1.01 -16.10 23.53
N ASN A 179 -0.69 -15.85 24.79
CA ASN A 179 -1.63 -15.25 25.73
C ASN A 179 -2.01 -13.81 25.34
N LYS A 180 -1.07 -13.02 24.79
CA LYS A 180 -1.35 -11.68 24.25
C LYS A 180 -2.27 -11.74 23.01
N VAL A 181 -1.98 -12.63 22.06
CA VAL A 181 -2.80 -12.82 20.84
C VAL A 181 -4.19 -13.35 21.22
N LYS A 182 -4.27 -14.24 22.20
CA LYS A 182 -5.52 -14.76 22.71
C LYS A 182 -6.37 -13.68 23.37
N ALA A 183 -5.74 -12.72 24.07
CA ALA A 183 -6.46 -11.63 24.73
C ALA A 183 -7.07 -10.64 23.73
N ASP A 184 -6.37 -10.36 22.62
CA ASP A 184 -6.89 -9.50 21.55
C ASP A 184 -6.25 -9.85 20.20
N ILE A 185 -6.91 -10.73 19.45
CA ILE A 185 -6.41 -11.19 18.15
C ILE A 185 -6.47 -10.10 17.08
N THR A 186 -7.33 -9.09 17.27
CA THR A 186 -7.53 -7.98 16.32
C THR A 186 -6.37 -7.00 16.36
N LYS A 187 -5.77 -6.80 17.54
CA LYS A 187 -4.57 -5.97 17.73
C LYS A 187 -3.29 -6.67 17.34
N TYR A 188 -3.28 -8.00 17.32
CA TYR A 188 -2.09 -8.76 16.95
C TYR A 188 -1.85 -8.73 15.44
N LYS A 189 -0.77 -8.07 15.01
CA LYS A 189 -0.20 -8.22 13.68
C LYS A 189 1.23 -8.77 13.75
N SER A 190 1.54 -9.68 12.85
CA SER A 190 2.91 -10.15 12.64
C SER A 190 3.72 -9.09 11.91
N TYR A 191 4.84 -8.66 12.49
CA TYR A 191 5.77 -7.73 11.85
C TYR A 191 6.36 -8.32 10.56
N PHE A 192 6.60 -9.63 10.55
CA PHE A 192 7.16 -10.34 9.41
C PHE A 192 6.07 -11.17 8.74
N ALA A 193 5.52 -10.64 7.64
CA ALA A 193 4.58 -11.37 6.82
C ALA A 193 5.34 -12.40 5.96
N LYS A 194 5.12 -13.69 6.21
CA LYS A 194 5.73 -14.80 5.46
C LYS A 194 4.65 -15.75 4.99
N PHE A 195 4.73 -16.18 3.72
CA PHE A 195 3.86 -17.21 3.18
C PHE A 195 4.29 -18.59 3.68
N ARG A 196 3.38 -19.33 4.32
CA ARG A 196 3.63 -20.64 4.93
C ARG A 196 2.86 -21.73 4.19
N TRP A 197 3.55 -22.49 3.36
CA TRP A 197 2.97 -23.55 2.53
C TRP A 197 2.20 -24.62 3.32
N ASN A 198 2.67 -24.99 4.51
CA ASN A 198 1.98 -25.99 5.34
C ASN A 198 0.56 -25.54 5.70
N TYR A 199 0.39 -24.28 6.10
CA TYR A 199 -0.94 -23.73 6.41
C TYR A 199 -1.77 -23.48 5.16
N PHE A 200 -1.14 -23.14 4.03
CA PHE A 200 -1.84 -23.05 2.75
C PHE A 200 -2.55 -24.38 2.43
N PHE A 201 -1.81 -25.49 2.35
CA PHE A 201 -2.37 -26.79 2.01
C PHE A 201 -3.35 -27.30 3.08
N GLU A 202 -3.03 -27.11 4.36
CA GLU A 202 -3.90 -27.51 5.47
C GLU A 202 -5.28 -26.84 5.39
N PHE A 203 -5.32 -25.50 5.25
CA PHE A 203 -6.59 -24.79 5.21
C PHE A 203 -7.31 -24.95 3.86
N THR A 204 -6.60 -25.06 2.74
CA THR A 204 -7.23 -25.43 1.47
C THR A 204 -7.92 -26.79 1.57
N PHE A 205 -7.29 -27.78 2.20
CA PHE A 205 -7.88 -29.09 2.42
C PHE A 205 -9.17 -29.01 3.24
N TYR A 206 -9.20 -28.23 4.34
CA TYR A 206 -10.42 -28.06 5.14
C TYR A 206 -11.58 -27.47 4.33
N HIS A 207 -11.31 -26.52 3.44
CA HIS A 207 -12.35 -25.92 2.60
C HIS A 207 -12.78 -26.84 1.45
N ILE A 208 -11.87 -27.66 0.89
CA ILE A 208 -12.24 -28.73 -0.06
C ILE A 208 -13.16 -29.74 0.61
N LEU A 209 -12.83 -30.18 1.84
CA LEU A 209 -13.65 -31.11 2.60
C LEU A 209 -15.05 -30.55 2.86
N PHE A 210 -15.18 -29.25 3.15
CA PHE A 210 -16.47 -28.60 3.33
C PHE A 210 -17.21 -28.40 1.99
N TYR A 211 -16.63 -27.75 0.99
CA TYR A 211 -17.35 -27.34 -0.21
C TYR A 211 -17.57 -28.45 -1.25
N ILE A 212 -16.75 -29.52 -1.24
CA ILE A 212 -16.81 -30.57 -2.26
C ILE A 212 -17.29 -31.90 -1.68
N ILE A 213 -16.77 -32.32 -0.51
CA ILE A 213 -16.91 -33.71 -0.06
C ILE A 213 -18.06 -33.89 0.94
N CYS A 214 -18.03 -33.22 2.09
CA CYS A 214 -18.88 -33.54 3.23
C CYS A 214 -19.86 -32.44 3.64
N GLY A 215 -19.71 -31.21 3.14
CA GLY A 215 -20.58 -30.10 3.56
C GLY A 215 -20.49 -29.83 5.06
N PRO A 216 -21.62 -29.54 5.72
CA PRO A 216 -21.70 -29.37 7.18
C PRO A 216 -21.17 -30.57 8.00
N LEU A 217 -21.17 -31.79 7.44
CA LEU A 217 -20.64 -32.97 8.15
C LEU A 217 -19.12 -32.93 8.32
N SER A 218 -18.41 -32.12 7.52
CA SER A 218 -16.95 -31.90 7.67
C SER A 218 -16.57 -31.36 9.05
N VAL A 219 -17.49 -30.71 9.77
CA VAL A 219 -17.29 -30.20 11.14
C VAL A 219 -16.80 -31.29 12.08
N LEU A 220 -17.30 -32.53 11.96
CA LEU A 220 -16.89 -33.66 12.80
C LEU A 220 -15.42 -34.05 12.58
N ILE A 221 -14.96 -33.99 11.33
CA ILE A 221 -13.58 -34.29 10.94
C ILE A 221 -12.66 -33.15 11.37
N ILE A 222 -13.03 -31.90 11.05
CA ILE A 222 -12.21 -30.70 11.31
C ILE A 222 -12.04 -30.47 12.82
N LYS A 223 -13.02 -30.82 13.65
CA LYS A 223 -12.92 -30.73 15.12
C LYS A 223 -11.78 -31.56 15.70
N ARG A 224 -11.30 -32.60 14.99
CA ARG A 224 -10.12 -33.39 15.39
C ARG A 224 -8.81 -32.60 15.26
N PHE A 225 -8.75 -31.61 14.37
CA PHE A 225 -7.58 -30.74 14.18
C PHE A 225 -7.60 -29.48 15.06
N GLY A 226 -8.75 -29.16 15.65
CA GLY A 226 -8.90 -28.06 16.61
C GLY A 226 -10.34 -27.92 17.07
N LYS A 227 -10.57 -27.86 18.39
CA LYS A 227 -11.93 -27.81 18.97
C LYS A 227 -12.73 -26.59 18.51
N SER A 228 -12.06 -25.45 18.33
CA SER A 228 -12.66 -24.17 17.92
C SER A 228 -12.56 -23.90 16.43
N LEU A 229 -11.79 -24.72 15.70
CA LEU A 229 -11.49 -24.48 14.30
C LEU A 229 -12.74 -24.44 13.40
N PRO A 230 -13.73 -25.37 13.51
CA PRO A 230 -14.95 -25.29 12.69
C PRO A 230 -15.75 -24.00 12.92
N ASN A 231 -15.80 -23.48 14.16
CA ASN A 231 -16.47 -22.22 14.45
C ASN A 231 -15.75 -21.04 13.79
N ASN A 232 -14.43 -21.00 13.88
CA ASN A 232 -13.62 -19.90 13.34
C ASN A 232 -13.51 -19.91 11.82
N LEU A 233 -13.70 -21.06 11.18
CA LEU A 233 -13.89 -21.19 9.73
C LEU A 233 -15.32 -20.87 9.29
N ILE A 234 -16.23 -20.61 10.23
CA ILE A 234 -17.65 -20.35 10.02
C ILE A 234 -18.38 -21.57 9.40
N PHE A 235 -17.99 -22.78 9.80
CA PHE A 235 -18.62 -24.04 9.39
C PHE A 235 -19.71 -24.54 10.35
N SER A 236 -19.73 -24.06 11.60
CA SER A 236 -20.68 -24.49 12.63
C SER A 236 -21.40 -23.36 13.39
N MET A 237 -20.95 -22.12 13.25
CA MET A 237 -21.55 -20.98 13.95
C MET A 237 -22.80 -20.48 13.21
N ILE A 238 -23.97 -20.58 13.85
CA ILE A 238 -25.25 -20.09 13.31
C ILE A 238 -25.14 -18.59 13.04
N SER A 239 -24.95 -18.25 11.78
CA SER A 239 -24.67 -16.89 11.32
C SER A 239 -25.05 -16.77 9.84
N LEU A 240 -25.28 -15.55 9.38
CA LEU A 240 -25.60 -15.29 7.97
C LEU A 240 -24.50 -15.80 7.00
N PRO A 241 -23.19 -15.71 7.32
CA PRO A 241 -22.16 -16.33 6.48
C PRO A 241 -22.24 -17.84 6.41
N LEU A 242 -22.52 -18.53 7.53
CA LEU A 242 -22.71 -19.98 7.50
C LEU A 242 -23.86 -20.36 6.58
N PHE A 243 -24.96 -19.61 6.61
CA PHE A 243 -26.08 -19.78 5.69
C PHE A 243 -25.64 -19.65 4.23
N TYR A 244 -24.88 -18.59 3.88
CA TYR A 244 -24.34 -18.43 2.53
C TYR A 244 -23.38 -19.55 2.12
N GLN A 245 -22.51 -20.02 3.03
CA GLN A 245 -21.61 -21.15 2.75
C GLN A 245 -22.36 -22.46 2.57
N THR A 246 -23.43 -22.67 3.33
CA THR A 246 -24.29 -23.85 3.25
C THR A 246 -25.09 -23.84 1.95
N ILE A 247 -25.67 -22.70 1.54
CA ILE A 247 -26.32 -22.55 0.24
C ILE A 247 -25.34 -22.83 -0.90
N PHE A 248 -24.13 -22.26 -0.82
CA PHE A 248 -23.09 -22.49 -1.82
C PHE A 248 -22.74 -23.98 -1.94
N PHE A 249 -22.57 -24.68 -0.81
CA PHE A 249 -22.37 -26.12 -0.78
C PHE A 249 -23.57 -26.89 -1.34
N LEU A 250 -24.79 -26.55 -0.93
CA LEU A 250 -26.01 -27.23 -1.39
C LEU A 250 -26.19 -27.09 -2.91
N PHE A 251 -25.95 -25.91 -3.47
CA PHE A 251 -25.97 -25.74 -4.93
C PHE A 251 -24.89 -26.59 -5.60
N THR A 252 -23.66 -26.57 -5.09
CA THR A 252 -22.56 -27.39 -5.65
C THR A 252 -22.91 -28.88 -5.60
N PHE A 253 -23.37 -29.37 -4.44
CA PHE A 253 -23.70 -30.77 -4.21
C PHE A 253 -24.90 -31.21 -5.05
N CYS A 254 -25.98 -30.42 -5.07
CA CYS A 254 -27.16 -30.70 -5.87
C CYS A 254 -26.83 -30.68 -7.36
N SER A 255 -26.01 -29.73 -7.85
CA SER A 255 -25.58 -29.69 -9.24
C SER A 255 -24.90 -31.01 -9.65
N TYR A 256 -23.96 -31.50 -8.84
CA TYR A 256 -23.26 -32.76 -9.12
C TYR A 256 -24.16 -33.98 -8.96
N ALA A 257 -24.93 -34.06 -7.87
CA ALA A 257 -25.80 -35.20 -7.61
C ALA A 257 -26.85 -35.34 -8.72
N LEU A 258 -27.52 -34.25 -9.10
CA LEU A 258 -28.53 -34.28 -10.16
C LEU A 258 -27.91 -34.61 -11.52
N TYR A 259 -26.75 -34.04 -11.86
CA TYR A 259 -26.07 -34.31 -13.13
C TYR A 259 -25.66 -35.79 -13.29
N TYR A 260 -25.18 -36.44 -12.22
CA TYR A 260 -24.74 -37.84 -12.29
C TYR A 260 -25.85 -38.86 -12.02
N LEU A 261 -26.93 -38.49 -11.33
CA LEU A 261 -28.02 -39.41 -10.99
C LEU A 261 -29.21 -39.32 -11.97
N MET A 262 -29.33 -38.23 -12.72
CA MET A 262 -30.43 -37.99 -13.64
C MET A 262 -29.90 -37.73 -15.06
N ASP A 263 -30.75 -37.99 -16.05
CA ASP A 263 -30.42 -37.61 -17.43
C ASP A 263 -30.59 -36.10 -17.59
N CYS A 264 -29.52 -35.44 -18.02
CA CYS A 264 -29.43 -33.98 -18.15
C CYS A 264 -28.82 -33.62 -19.52
N PRO A 265 -29.52 -33.93 -20.64
CA PRO A 265 -28.97 -33.79 -21.99
C PRO A 265 -28.70 -32.32 -22.37
N ASN A 266 -29.31 -31.35 -21.68
CA ASN A 266 -29.14 -29.93 -21.96
C ASN A 266 -28.04 -29.26 -21.13
N ILE A 267 -27.39 -30.00 -20.22
CA ILE A 267 -26.28 -29.50 -19.39
C ILE A 267 -24.94 -29.77 -20.10
N TYR A 268 -24.13 -28.73 -20.25
CA TYR A 268 -22.79 -28.83 -20.82
C TYR A 268 -21.82 -29.33 -19.76
N PHE A 269 -21.23 -30.51 -19.97
CA PHE A 269 -20.36 -31.14 -18.97
C PHE A 269 -19.13 -30.27 -18.67
N GLN A 270 -18.46 -29.76 -19.72
CA GLN A 270 -17.23 -29.00 -19.54
C GLN A 270 -17.53 -27.58 -19.08
N ALA A 271 -18.53 -26.92 -19.70
CA ALA A 271 -18.84 -25.53 -19.40
C ALA A 271 -19.51 -25.30 -18.04
N GLU A 272 -20.26 -26.29 -17.52
CA GLU A 272 -20.98 -26.13 -16.26
C GLU A 272 -20.36 -26.97 -15.14
N VAL A 273 -20.24 -28.28 -15.33
CA VAL A 273 -19.80 -29.19 -14.25
C VAL A 273 -18.30 -29.05 -14.00
N MET A 274 -17.46 -29.16 -15.03
CA MET A 274 -16.01 -29.02 -14.85
C MET A 274 -15.60 -27.61 -14.43
N MET A 275 -16.25 -26.58 -14.98
CA MET A 275 -16.01 -25.19 -14.56
C MET A 275 -16.45 -24.95 -13.12
N GLU A 276 -17.59 -25.48 -12.67
CA GLU A 276 -17.99 -25.36 -11.27
C GLU A 276 -16.94 -25.99 -10.35
N ILE A 277 -16.40 -27.17 -10.69
CA ILE A 277 -15.30 -27.79 -9.94
C ILE A 277 -14.08 -26.85 -9.88
N ALA A 278 -13.65 -26.31 -11.02
CA ALA A 278 -12.51 -25.40 -11.09
C ALA A 278 -12.72 -24.13 -10.26
N VAL A 279 -13.94 -23.59 -10.29
CA VAL A 279 -14.39 -22.41 -9.55
C VAL A 279 -14.37 -22.67 -8.04
N VAL A 280 -14.92 -23.81 -7.57
CA VAL A 280 -14.92 -24.21 -6.16
C VAL A 280 -13.49 -24.46 -5.66
N ILE A 281 -12.65 -25.13 -6.44
CA ILE A 281 -11.22 -25.34 -6.10
C ILE A 281 -10.51 -23.98 -5.98
N SER A 282 -10.72 -23.07 -6.94
CA SER A 282 -10.14 -21.73 -6.91
C SER A 282 -10.53 -20.97 -5.65
N ARG A 283 -11.80 -21.05 -5.23
CA ARG A 283 -12.25 -20.48 -3.95
C ARG A 283 -11.50 -21.06 -2.75
N CYS A 284 -11.31 -22.38 -2.70
CA CYS A 284 -10.56 -23.03 -1.61
C CYS A 284 -9.09 -22.58 -1.57
N LEU A 285 -8.47 -22.38 -2.73
CA LEU A 285 -7.09 -21.87 -2.85
C LEU A 285 -7.00 -20.43 -2.35
N VAL A 286 -7.92 -19.55 -2.78
CA VAL A 286 -7.99 -18.15 -2.33
C VAL A 286 -8.12 -18.06 -0.80
N ILE A 287 -8.97 -18.89 -0.21
CA ILE A 287 -9.12 -18.93 1.25
C ILE A 287 -7.85 -19.47 1.91
N GLY A 288 -7.20 -20.49 1.34
CA GLY A 288 -5.92 -21.00 1.81
C GLY A 288 -4.82 -19.92 1.88
N ILE A 289 -4.76 -19.03 0.88
CA ILE A 289 -3.80 -17.91 0.86
C ILE A 289 -3.94 -17.02 2.10
N LYS A 290 -5.18 -16.75 2.57
CA LYS A 290 -5.42 -15.94 3.78
C LYS A 290 -4.69 -16.54 4.98
N TYR A 291 -4.87 -17.83 5.23
CA TYR A 291 -4.30 -18.54 6.38
C TYR A 291 -2.80 -18.80 6.23
N ALA A 292 -2.30 -18.95 5.00
CA ALA A 292 -0.88 -19.09 4.71
C ALA A 292 -0.05 -17.89 5.21
N MET A 293 -0.66 -16.71 5.32
CA MET A 293 -0.01 -15.48 5.78
C MET A 293 -0.05 -15.26 7.29
N TYR A 294 -0.78 -16.10 8.04
CA TYR A 294 -0.87 -15.97 9.49
C TYR A 294 0.35 -16.52 10.21
N ASP A 295 0.69 -15.85 11.30
CA ASP A 295 1.71 -16.32 12.23
C ASP A 295 1.29 -17.64 12.92
N PRO A 296 2.21 -18.56 13.21
CA PRO A 296 1.91 -19.81 13.91
C PRO A 296 1.16 -19.59 15.22
N VAL A 297 1.46 -18.51 15.95
CA VAL A 297 0.78 -18.17 17.21
C VAL A 297 -0.69 -17.83 16.94
N LYS A 298 -0.97 -17.04 15.89
CA LYS A 298 -2.34 -16.72 15.48
C LYS A 298 -3.10 -17.96 15.01
N ILE A 299 -2.46 -18.85 14.25
CA ILE A 299 -3.05 -20.14 13.86
C ILE A 299 -3.36 -21.02 15.07
N LYS A 300 -2.47 -21.05 16.07
CA LYS A 300 -2.69 -21.78 17.33
C LYS A 300 -3.92 -21.24 18.07
N VAL A 301 -4.09 -19.91 18.15
CA VAL A 301 -5.30 -19.28 18.74
C VAL A 301 -6.56 -19.66 17.94
N ILE A 302 -6.53 -19.56 16.60
CA ILE A 302 -7.65 -19.95 15.73
C ILE A 302 -8.04 -21.43 15.90
N LYS A 303 -7.09 -22.34 16.17
CA LYS A 303 -7.40 -23.76 16.39
C LYS A 303 -7.99 -24.02 17.78
N GLN A 304 -7.62 -23.24 18.78
CA GLN A 304 -7.85 -23.55 20.20
C GLN A 304 -8.89 -22.67 20.90
N HIS A 305 -9.17 -21.48 20.40
CA HIS A 305 -10.08 -20.51 21.03
C HIS A 305 -11.22 -20.13 20.09
N ASN A 306 -12.45 -20.04 20.60
CA ASN A 306 -13.60 -19.60 19.81
C ASN A 306 -13.53 -18.08 19.65
N LEU A 307 -13.39 -17.62 18.41
CA LEU A 307 -13.40 -16.21 18.07
C LEU A 307 -14.84 -15.73 17.88
N THR A 308 -15.08 -14.48 18.21
CA THR A 308 -16.32 -13.77 17.90
C THR A 308 -16.40 -13.49 16.38
N LEU A 309 -17.61 -13.23 15.88
CA LEU A 309 -17.79 -12.87 14.46
C LEU A 309 -17.02 -11.58 14.12
N GLU A 310 -17.02 -10.59 15.00
CA GLU A 310 -16.30 -9.34 14.80
C GLU A 310 -14.79 -9.57 14.66
N GLU A 311 -14.20 -10.43 15.49
CA GLU A 311 -12.79 -10.81 15.37
C GLU A 311 -12.51 -11.52 14.04
N ILE A 312 -13.37 -12.45 13.61
CA ILE A 312 -13.24 -13.14 12.32
C ILE A 312 -13.36 -12.15 11.15
N TYR A 313 -14.25 -11.16 11.26
CA TYR A 313 -14.49 -10.13 10.24
C TYR A 313 -13.42 -9.05 10.20
N SER A 314 -12.81 -8.71 11.32
CA SER A 314 -11.64 -7.82 11.35
C SER A 314 -10.51 -8.32 10.44
N ASP A 315 -10.47 -9.64 10.25
CA ASP A 315 -9.53 -10.37 9.40
C ASP A 315 -10.01 -10.55 7.94
N PHE A 316 -11.26 -10.23 7.62
CA PHE A 316 -11.75 -10.11 6.24
C PHE A 316 -11.24 -8.80 5.64
N TYR A 317 -9.92 -8.81 5.44
CA TYR A 317 -9.05 -7.68 5.18
C TYR A 317 -9.46 -6.81 3.98
N LEU A 318 -10.26 -7.31 3.04
CA LEU A 318 -10.58 -6.58 1.80
C LEU A 318 -11.42 -5.33 2.05
N ALA A 319 -12.46 -5.41 2.89
CA ALA A 319 -13.37 -4.29 3.10
C ALA A 319 -12.68 -3.18 3.92
N SER A 320 -11.99 -3.57 5.00
CA SER A 320 -11.23 -2.64 5.82
C SER A 320 -10.09 -1.99 5.02
N TRP A 321 -9.34 -2.79 4.26
CA TRP A 321 -8.28 -2.28 3.39
C TRP A 321 -8.78 -1.35 2.30
N ALA A 322 -9.90 -1.67 1.65
CA ALA A 322 -10.48 -0.78 0.64
C ALA A 322 -10.81 0.61 1.19
N ASN A 323 -11.26 0.68 2.44
CA ASN A 323 -11.67 1.93 3.07
C ASN A 323 -10.49 2.82 3.48
N GLN A 324 -9.31 2.23 3.74
CA GLN A 324 -8.12 2.95 4.22
C GLN A 324 -8.44 3.91 5.37
N THR A 325 -9.14 3.42 6.40
CA THR A 325 -9.49 4.23 7.58
C THR A 325 -8.24 4.75 8.29
N ASP A 326 -8.36 5.87 9.02
CA ASP A 326 -7.25 6.45 9.79
C ASP A 326 -6.56 5.45 10.71
N LYS A 327 -7.33 4.56 11.35
CA LYS A 327 -6.79 3.48 12.18
C LYS A 327 -5.90 2.53 11.37
N ILE A 328 -6.30 2.17 10.15
CA ILE A 328 -5.53 1.26 9.29
C ILE A 328 -4.23 1.93 8.82
N ILE A 329 -4.31 3.21 8.44
CA ILE A 329 -3.13 3.99 8.04
C ILE A 329 -2.15 4.09 9.20
N HIS A 330 -2.64 4.42 10.40
CA HIS A 330 -1.90 4.40 11.66
C HIS A 330 -1.22 3.06 11.88
N ASP A 331 -2.03 2.02 11.99
CA ASP A 331 -1.59 0.70 12.34
C ASP A 331 -0.51 0.21 11.37
N GLU A 332 -0.76 0.24 10.06
CA GLU A 332 0.23 -0.21 9.08
C GLU A 332 1.51 0.64 9.09
N THR A 333 1.41 1.96 9.26
CA THR A 333 2.60 2.81 9.34
C THR A 333 3.42 2.48 10.59
N TYR A 334 2.76 2.37 11.74
CA TYR A 334 3.38 1.95 12.99
C TYR A 334 4.02 0.57 12.89
N PHE A 335 3.32 -0.39 12.27
CA PHE A 335 3.87 -1.73 12.04
C PHE A 335 5.11 -1.71 11.15
N CYS A 336 5.14 -0.86 10.13
CA CYS A 336 6.34 -0.67 9.31
C CYS A 336 7.51 -0.09 10.13
N LEU A 337 7.27 0.96 10.93
CA LEU A 337 8.30 1.54 11.80
C LEU A 337 8.88 0.49 12.74
N ARG A 338 8.02 -0.33 13.36
CA ARG A 338 8.43 -1.41 14.26
C ARG A 338 9.13 -2.57 13.55
N ALA A 339 8.73 -2.92 12.33
CA ALA A 339 9.34 -4.02 11.58
C ALA A 339 10.78 -3.74 11.15
N TYR A 340 11.13 -2.46 11.02
CA TYR A 340 12.46 -1.99 10.63
C TYR A 340 13.23 -1.32 11.77
N ASP A 341 12.74 -1.43 13.01
CA ASP A 341 13.32 -0.77 14.18
C ASP A 341 13.61 0.73 13.95
N ILE A 342 12.72 1.40 13.22
CA ILE A 342 12.83 2.83 12.91
C ILE A 342 12.45 3.61 14.16
N ASP A 343 13.39 4.40 14.66
CA ASP A 343 13.12 5.35 15.73
C ASP A 343 12.19 6.47 15.21
N PRO A 344 11.01 6.68 15.84
CA PRO A 344 10.11 7.75 15.45
C PRO A 344 10.76 9.15 15.46
N SER A 345 11.80 9.38 16.27
CA SER A 345 12.54 10.65 16.29
C SER A 345 13.32 10.93 14.99
N MET A 346 13.65 9.90 14.22
CA MET A 346 14.30 10.02 12.91
C MET A 346 13.29 10.19 11.77
N PHE A 347 12.00 10.26 12.08
CA PHE A 347 10.93 10.26 11.10
C PHE A 347 10.39 11.68 10.82
N PHE A 348 11.23 12.71 10.94
CA PHE A 348 10.86 14.11 10.69
C PHE A 348 11.55 14.66 9.44
N LEU A 349 10.79 15.39 8.63
CA LEU A 349 11.30 16.02 7.42
C LEU A 349 11.21 17.53 7.50
N GLU A 350 12.31 18.20 7.16
CA GLU A 350 12.36 19.65 6.93
C GLU A 350 12.35 19.97 5.44
N PHE A 351 11.92 21.17 5.09
CA PHE A 351 11.74 21.62 3.71
C PHE A 351 12.67 22.78 3.34
N MET A 352 13.01 22.90 2.06
CA MET A 352 13.82 24.03 1.56
C MET A 352 13.07 25.36 1.59
N CYS A 353 11.75 25.29 1.42
CA CYS A 353 10.85 26.43 1.40
C CYS A 353 9.81 26.27 2.51
N ASP A 354 9.22 27.38 2.92
CA ASP A 354 8.12 27.38 3.88
C ASP A 354 6.93 26.60 3.32
N LEU A 355 6.28 25.86 4.21
CA LEU A 355 5.06 25.12 3.90
C LEU A 355 3.89 26.09 3.79
N ASP A 356 2.95 25.77 2.91
CA ASP A 356 1.69 26.49 2.84
C ASP A 356 0.85 26.26 4.11
N LEU A 357 0.00 27.23 4.43
CA LEU A 357 -0.82 27.20 5.64
C LEU A 357 -1.81 26.01 5.65
N GLU A 358 -2.30 25.59 4.49
CA GLU A 358 -3.21 24.44 4.36
C GLU A 358 -2.49 23.14 4.75
N THR A 359 -1.28 22.92 4.24
CA THR A 359 -0.44 21.78 4.62
C THR A 359 -0.15 21.74 6.13
N ILE A 360 0.16 22.89 6.75
CA ILE A 360 0.42 22.97 8.19
C ILE A 360 -0.86 22.63 9.00
N GLN A 361 -2.02 23.14 8.56
CA GLN A 361 -3.30 22.84 9.21
C GLN A 361 -3.66 21.35 9.10
N ASN A 362 -3.46 20.75 7.92
CA ASN A 362 -3.69 19.32 7.71
C ASN A 362 -2.77 18.47 8.57
N ASP A 363 -1.48 18.82 8.66
CA ASP A 363 -0.52 18.15 9.53
C ASP A 363 -0.95 18.17 11.00
N GLN A 364 -1.32 19.35 11.54
CA GLN A 364 -1.82 19.48 12.90
C GLN A 364 -3.08 18.65 13.15
N GLN A 365 -3.99 18.58 12.17
CA GLN A 365 -5.18 17.76 12.27
C GLN A 365 -4.83 16.26 12.30
N TYR A 366 -3.90 15.83 11.46
CA TYR A 366 -3.45 14.45 11.41
C TYR A 366 -2.70 14.01 12.66
N LEU A 367 -1.93 14.91 13.29
CA LEU A 367 -1.31 14.66 14.58
C LEU A 367 -2.36 14.45 15.69
N LYS A 368 -3.42 15.28 15.72
CA LYS A 368 -4.54 15.06 16.66
C LYS A 368 -5.25 13.73 16.42
N ASP A 369 -5.38 13.31 15.17
CA ASP A 369 -5.95 12.00 14.85
C ASP A 369 -5.02 10.85 15.26
N LEU A 370 -3.70 11.03 15.14
CA LEU A 370 -2.70 10.08 15.61
C LEU A 370 -2.76 9.88 17.13
N GLU A 371 -2.89 10.97 17.90
CA GLU A 371 -2.98 10.94 19.36
C GLU A 371 -4.13 10.04 19.86
N LYS A 372 -5.26 10.00 19.12
CA LYS A 372 -6.41 9.13 19.46
C LYS A 372 -6.06 7.63 19.45
N TRP A 373 -5.15 7.22 18.57
CA TRP A 373 -4.79 5.82 18.39
C TRP A 373 -3.56 5.40 19.20
N HIS A 374 -2.76 6.36 19.65
CA HIS A 374 -1.56 6.13 20.47
C HIS A 374 -1.91 5.94 21.96
N SER A 375 -2.58 4.85 22.29
CA SER A 375 -3.24 4.62 23.60
C SER A 375 -2.32 4.34 24.81
N THR A 376 -1.03 4.05 24.62
CA THR A 376 -0.19 3.52 25.70
C THR A 376 0.76 4.52 26.35
N LYS A 377 1.06 5.64 25.69
CA LYS A 377 1.85 6.77 26.21
C LYS A 377 1.41 8.04 25.49
N PRO A 378 1.40 9.22 26.15
CA PRO A 378 1.20 10.48 25.43
C PRO A 378 2.23 10.52 24.31
N PHE A 379 1.74 10.54 23.08
CA PHE A 379 2.60 10.71 21.92
C PHE A 379 3.13 12.13 22.00
N VAL A 380 4.34 12.30 22.52
CA VAL A 380 5.03 13.57 22.41
C VAL A 380 5.76 13.49 21.09
N SER A 381 5.27 14.22 20.07
CA SER A 381 6.08 14.54 18.90
C SER A 381 7.19 15.49 19.37
N GLU A 382 8.14 14.96 20.11
CA GLU A 382 9.23 15.75 20.63
C GLU A 382 10.16 16.06 19.46
N ASN A 383 9.87 17.18 18.79
CA ASN A 383 10.79 17.90 17.90
C ASN A 383 12.03 18.43 18.66
N SER A 384 12.14 18.12 19.96
CA SER A 384 12.97 18.78 20.97
C SER A 384 14.47 18.71 20.72
N THR A 385 14.95 17.91 19.78
CA THR A 385 16.38 17.63 19.64
C THR A 385 17.00 17.91 18.26
N ILE A 386 16.23 18.14 17.18
CA ILE A 386 16.82 18.13 15.82
C ILE A 386 16.45 19.35 14.95
N THR A 387 15.37 20.06 15.25
CA THR A 387 14.95 21.18 14.40
C THR A 387 15.73 22.44 14.73
N VAL A 388 16.28 23.08 13.70
CA VAL A 388 16.79 24.44 13.83
C VAL A 388 15.62 25.34 14.24
N PRO A 389 15.78 26.25 15.22
CA PRO A 389 14.74 27.19 15.59
C PRO A 389 14.12 27.84 14.34
N ASP A 390 12.80 27.93 14.33
CA ASP A 390 11.98 28.53 13.26
C ASP A 390 11.82 27.73 11.96
N GLN A 391 12.33 26.49 11.86
CA GLN A 391 12.04 25.62 10.70
C GLN A 391 10.89 24.66 10.99
N ALA A 392 9.85 24.71 10.16
CA ALA A 392 8.76 23.74 10.21
C ALA A 392 9.26 22.36 9.74
N SER A 393 9.11 21.36 10.60
CA SER A 393 9.28 19.95 10.26
C SER A 393 7.92 19.26 10.24
N LEU A 394 7.77 18.27 9.36
CA LEU A 394 6.59 17.40 9.31
C LEU A 394 6.95 16.00 9.77
N PHE A 395 6.07 15.39 10.54
CA PHE A 395 6.23 14.01 10.98
C PHE A 395 5.88 13.05 9.82
N GLY A 396 6.68 12.02 9.59
CA GLY A 396 6.52 11.13 8.45
C GLY A 396 5.18 10.40 8.43
N TYR A 397 4.53 10.23 9.58
CA TYR A 397 3.17 9.68 9.65
C TYR A 397 2.14 10.57 8.95
N THR A 398 2.22 11.89 9.13
CA THR A 398 1.27 12.82 8.51
C THR A 398 1.46 12.85 7.00
N ILE A 399 2.70 12.75 6.54
CA ILE A 399 3.06 12.58 5.13
C ILE A 399 2.48 11.28 4.56
N MET A 400 2.59 10.16 5.30
CA MET A 400 1.98 8.88 4.91
C MET A 400 0.46 8.99 4.80
N LYS A 401 -0.20 9.62 5.77
CA LYS A 401 -1.65 9.85 5.77
C LYS A 401 -2.07 10.71 4.59
N GLU A 402 -1.39 11.83 4.35
CA GLU A 402 -1.66 12.72 3.22
C GLU A 402 -1.52 11.99 1.88
N PHE A 403 -0.48 11.16 1.71
CA PHE A 403 -0.31 10.36 0.49
C PHE A 403 -1.47 9.41 0.24
N VAL A 404 -1.97 8.74 1.29
CA VAL A 404 -3.10 7.80 1.16
C VAL A 404 -4.41 8.54 0.88
N VAL A 405 -4.66 9.65 1.57
CA VAL A 405 -5.86 10.49 1.41
C VAL A 405 -5.90 11.09 0.00
N LYS A 406 -4.81 11.75 -0.45
CA LYS A 406 -4.74 12.35 -1.79
C LYS A 406 -4.87 11.31 -2.89
N PHE A 407 -4.25 10.14 -2.74
CA PHE A 407 -4.45 9.05 -3.69
C PHE A 407 -5.92 8.59 -3.78
N LYS A 408 -6.61 8.50 -2.63
CA LYS A 408 -8.02 8.11 -2.58
C LYS A 408 -8.91 9.17 -3.22
N GLU A 409 -8.66 10.45 -2.98
CA GLU A 409 -9.35 11.57 -3.61
C GLU A 409 -9.20 11.53 -5.14
N ASP A 410 -7.97 11.37 -5.63
CA ASP A 410 -7.68 11.29 -7.07
C ASP A 410 -8.31 10.07 -7.77
N ASN A 411 -8.65 9.03 -7.00
CA ASN A 411 -9.19 7.76 -7.52
C ASN A 411 -10.60 7.46 -6.99
N LEU A 412 -11.32 8.45 -6.45
CA LEU A 412 -12.62 8.26 -5.81
C LEU A 412 -13.63 7.57 -6.75
N PHE A 413 -13.61 7.95 -8.03
CA PHE A 413 -14.42 7.32 -9.07
C PHE A 413 -14.20 5.80 -9.11
N ILE A 414 -12.94 5.35 -9.14
CA ILE A 414 -12.63 3.93 -9.24
C ILE A 414 -13.08 3.20 -7.96
N TYR A 415 -12.84 3.76 -6.78
CA TYR A 415 -13.30 3.16 -5.51
C TYR A 415 -14.82 3.04 -5.43
N LYS A 416 -15.57 4.02 -5.97
CA LYS A 416 -17.04 3.99 -6.01
C LYS A 416 -17.57 2.92 -6.97
N TYR A 417 -16.96 2.77 -8.14
CA TYR A 417 -17.48 1.90 -9.20
C TYR A 417 -16.88 0.48 -9.23
N VAL A 418 -15.77 0.23 -8.52
CA VAL A 418 -15.12 -1.09 -8.52
C VAL A 418 -16.05 -2.21 -8.08
N TYR A 419 -16.86 -1.98 -7.04
CA TYR A 419 -17.80 -2.98 -6.54
C TYR A 419 -18.85 -3.35 -7.60
N TYR A 420 -19.45 -2.34 -8.24
CA TYR A 420 -20.47 -2.53 -9.29
C TYR A 420 -19.87 -3.18 -10.53
N PHE A 421 -18.66 -2.80 -10.93
CA PHE A 421 -17.94 -3.44 -12.03
C PHE A 421 -17.71 -4.93 -11.74
N CYS A 422 -17.26 -5.29 -10.54
CA CYS A 422 -17.04 -6.68 -10.14
C CYS A 422 -18.35 -7.48 -10.13
N GLN A 423 -19.46 -6.89 -9.65
CA GLN A 423 -20.77 -7.54 -9.68
C GLN A 423 -21.26 -7.76 -11.11
N GLY A 424 -21.15 -6.74 -11.96
CA GLY A 424 -21.49 -6.83 -13.38
C GLY A 424 -20.68 -7.90 -14.10
N PHE A 425 -19.38 -7.99 -13.81
CA PHE A 425 -18.51 -9.03 -14.37
C PHE A 425 -18.90 -10.43 -13.89
N GLY A 426 -19.20 -10.60 -12.61
CA GLY A 426 -19.69 -11.89 -12.08
C GLY A 426 -21.01 -12.33 -12.71
N ILE A 427 -21.93 -11.39 -12.93
CA ILE A 427 -23.22 -11.65 -13.61
C ILE A 427 -22.99 -12.01 -15.07
N TYR A 428 -22.15 -11.26 -15.78
CA TYR A 428 -21.75 -11.57 -17.16
C TYR A 428 -21.24 -13.01 -17.29
N LYS A 429 -20.35 -13.44 -16.38
CA LYS A 429 -19.81 -14.80 -16.37
C LYS A 429 -20.88 -15.87 -16.08
N ALA A 430 -21.78 -15.61 -15.14
CA ALA A 430 -22.86 -16.53 -14.82
C ALA A 430 -23.89 -16.70 -15.96
N ILE A 431 -24.12 -15.64 -16.75
CA ILE A 431 -25.10 -15.64 -17.85
C ILE A 431 -24.52 -16.26 -19.14
N LEU A 432 -23.19 -16.27 -19.31
CA LEU A 432 -22.53 -16.70 -20.54
C LEU A 432 -22.95 -18.10 -21.03
N PRO A 433 -23.02 -19.17 -20.20
CA PRO A 433 -23.48 -20.48 -20.64
C PRO A 433 -24.98 -20.52 -21.00
N ILE A 434 -25.78 -19.65 -20.40
CA ILE A 434 -27.23 -19.56 -20.66
C ILE A 434 -27.47 -18.92 -22.03
N VAL A 435 -26.78 -17.81 -22.32
CA VAL A 435 -26.87 -17.15 -23.64
C VAL A 435 -26.41 -18.09 -24.75
N PHE A 436 -25.35 -18.85 -24.52
CA PHE A 436 -24.86 -19.79 -25.52
C PHE A 436 -25.88 -20.89 -25.87
N ARG A 437 -26.63 -21.40 -24.88
CA ARG A 437 -27.73 -22.35 -25.13
C ARG A 437 -28.85 -21.77 -25.98
N LEU A 438 -29.22 -20.52 -25.72
CA LEU A 438 -30.24 -19.83 -26.50
C LEU A 438 -29.79 -19.68 -27.97
N ILE A 439 -28.50 -19.43 -28.20
CA ILE A 439 -27.91 -19.36 -29.55
C ILE A 439 -27.94 -20.73 -30.24
N GLU A 440 -27.68 -21.82 -29.52
CA GLU A 440 -27.81 -23.20 -30.04
C GLU A 440 -29.27 -23.67 -30.23
N GLY A 441 -30.26 -22.85 -29.89
CA GLY A 441 -31.67 -23.22 -29.99
C GLY A 441 -32.15 -24.20 -28.91
N LYS A 442 -31.37 -24.39 -27.84
CA LYS A 442 -31.79 -25.16 -26.66
C LYS A 442 -32.68 -24.28 -25.79
N TYR A 443 -33.96 -24.16 -26.12
CA TYR A 443 -34.88 -23.29 -25.39
C TYR A 443 -35.27 -23.86 -24.02
N PRO A 444 -35.56 -23.01 -23.02
CA PRO A 444 -35.95 -23.48 -21.68
C PRO A 444 -37.17 -24.41 -21.67
N SER A 445 -38.07 -24.30 -22.65
CA SER A 445 -39.30 -25.12 -22.71
C SER A 445 -39.02 -26.63 -22.79
N SER A 446 -37.85 -27.05 -23.25
CA SER A 446 -37.47 -28.47 -23.32
C SER A 446 -36.73 -28.96 -22.07
N TYR A 447 -36.51 -28.12 -21.07
CA TYR A 447 -35.69 -28.47 -19.92
C TYR A 447 -36.48 -29.16 -18.83
N GLN A 448 -35.87 -30.16 -18.21
CA GLN A 448 -36.42 -30.81 -17.03
C GLN A 448 -36.13 -29.98 -15.77
N TRP A 449 -36.94 -30.11 -14.72
CA TRP A 449 -36.81 -29.27 -13.52
C TRP A 449 -35.42 -29.36 -12.86
N GLN A 450 -34.76 -30.52 -12.93
CA GLN A 450 -33.41 -30.69 -12.39
C GLN A 450 -32.35 -29.89 -13.15
N GLU A 451 -32.53 -29.69 -14.46
CA GLU A 451 -31.60 -28.90 -15.28
C GLU A 451 -31.66 -27.43 -14.87
N TYR A 452 -32.85 -26.90 -14.54
CA TYR A 452 -32.99 -25.57 -13.97
C TYR A 452 -32.28 -25.41 -12.63
N VAL A 453 -32.35 -26.42 -11.77
CA VAL A 453 -31.65 -26.41 -10.47
C VAL A 453 -30.14 -26.36 -10.66
N ILE A 454 -29.58 -27.19 -11.55
CA ILE A 454 -28.16 -27.19 -11.92
C ILE A 454 -27.78 -25.81 -12.47
N MET A 455 -28.51 -25.29 -13.45
CA MET A 455 -28.23 -24.00 -14.08
C MET A 455 -28.21 -22.85 -13.07
N ILE A 456 -29.22 -22.76 -12.21
CA ILE A 456 -29.31 -21.69 -11.20
C ILE A 456 -28.19 -21.85 -10.17
N GLY A 457 -27.90 -23.08 -9.73
CA GLY A 457 -26.82 -23.37 -8.78
C GLY A 457 -25.44 -22.97 -9.32
N VAL A 458 -25.11 -23.45 -10.52
CA VAL A 458 -23.86 -23.13 -11.23
C VAL A 458 -23.75 -21.62 -11.46
N ALA A 459 -24.81 -20.96 -11.94
CA ALA A 459 -24.82 -19.52 -12.17
C ALA A 459 -24.60 -18.72 -10.87
N TRP A 460 -25.26 -19.11 -9.78
CA TRP A 460 -25.07 -18.49 -8.47
C TRP A 460 -23.63 -18.64 -7.97
N ASN A 461 -23.09 -19.84 -8.01
CA ASN A 461 -21.73 -20.16 -7.54
C ASN A 461 -20.67 -19.43 -8.37
N THR A 462 -20.83 -19.46 -9.70
CA THR A 462 -19.98 -18.74 -10.66
C THR A 462 -20.01 -17.24 -10.37
N ARG A 463 -21.19 -16.62 -10.29
CA ARG A 463 -21.32 -15.18 -10.00
C ARG A 463 -20.56 -14.80 -8.73
N GLN A 464 -20.78 -15.54 -7.64
CA GLN A 464 -20.19 -15.24 -6.35
C GLN A 464 -18.66 -15.30 -6.39
N ILE A 465 -18.09 -16.35 -6.98
CA ILE A 465 -16.63 -16.52 -6.98
C ILE A 465 -15.96 -15.52 -7.91
N TYR A 466 -16.46 -15.33 -9.13
CA TYR A 466 -15.90 -14.31 -10.02
C TYR A 466 -16.01 -12.90 -9.41
N PHE A 467 -17.12 -12.57 -8.74
CA PHE A 467 -17.25 -11.30 -8.02
C PHE A 467 -16.13 -11.12 -6.99
N TYR A 468 -15.92 -12.08 -6.07
CA TYR A 468 -14.90 -11.94 -5.02
C TYR A 468 -13.48 -11.98 -5.56
N CYS A 469 -13.20 -12.85 -6.53
CA CYS A 469 -11.88 -12.95 -7.17
C CYS A 469 -11.52 -11.64 -7.88
N VAL A 470 -12.42 -11.10 -8.71
CA VAL A 470 -12.17 -9.84 -9.41
C VAL A 470 -12.06 -8.67 -8.44
N LEU A 471 -12.88 -8.62 -7.39
CA LEU A 471 -12.77 -7.59 -6.36
C LEU A 471 -11.38 -7.57 -5.69
N GLN A 472 -10.83 -8.74 -5.37
CA GLN A 472 -9.48 -8.87 -4.82
C GLN A 472 -8.41 -8.38 -5.80
N LEU A 473 -8.53 -8.74 -7.08
CA LEU A 473 -7.60 -8.31 -8.12
C LEU A 473 -7.65 -6.79 -8.32
N MET A 474 -8.85 -6.20 -8.35
CA MET A 474 -9.03 -4.77 -8.54
C MET A 474 -8.51 -3.94 -7.36
N TYR A 475 -8.75 -4.37 -6.12
CA TYR A 475 -8.13 -3.71 -4.96
C TYR A 475 -6.61 -3.94 -4.91
N GLY A 476 -6.13 -5.11 -5.32
CA GLY A 476 -4.70 -5.37 -5.50
C GLY A 476 -4.05 -4.45 -6.51
N PHE A 477 -4.73 -4.18 -7.63
CA PHE A 477 -4.31 -3.23 -8.65
C PHE A 477 -4.25 -1.79 -8.10
N LEU A 478 -5.31 -1.34 -7.40
CA LEU A 478 -5.34 -0.02 -6.76
C LEU A 478 -4.22 0.17 -5.74
N ASP A 479 -3.86 -0.89 -5.01
CA ASP A 479 -2.76 -0.88 -4.05
C ASP A 479 -1.40 -0.61 -4.71
N ILE A 480 -1.11 -1.29 -5.81
CA ILE A 480 0.15 -1.07 -6.55
C ILE A 480 0.17 0.32 -7.19
N LYS A 481 -0.96 0.78 -7.72
CA LYS A 481 -1.09 2.16 -8.24
C LYS A 481 -0.82 3.19 -7.14
N ARG A 482 -1.26 2.95 -5.89
CA ARG A 482 -0.95 3.80 -4.74
C ARG A 482 0.54 3.80 -4.41
N LYS A 483 1.20 2.63 -4.43
CA LYS A 483 2.65 2.54 -4.22
C LYS A 483 3.42 3.32 -5.27
N VAL A 484 3.04 3.23 -6.55
CA VAL A 484 3.62 4.05 -7.62
C VAL A 484 3.47 5.54 -7.33
N PHE A 485 2.27 5.97 -6.96
CA PHE A 485 1.99 7.36 -6.59
C PHE A 485 2.89 7.83 -5.43
N GLN A 486 2.99 7.04 -4.36
CA GLN A 486 3.86 7.33 -3.22
C GLN A 486 5.33 7.48 -3.64
N GLN A 487 5.84 6.57 -4.49
CA GLN A 487 7.21 6.69 -5.01
C GLN A 487 7.40 7.96 -5.87
N TYR A 488 6.41 8.37 -6.66
CA TYR A 488 6.47 9.63 -7.40
C TYR A 488 6.48 10.87 -6.50
N GLN A 489 5.68 10.87 -5.42
CA GLN A 489 5.73 11.97 -4.44
C GLN A 489 7.09 12.05 -3.75
N LEU A 490 7.68 10.91 -3.40
CA LEU A 490 9.03 10.86 -2.84
C LEU A 490 10.10 11.37 -3.81
N ALA A 491 9.96 11.07 -5.10
CA ALA A 491 10.84 11.63 -6.13
C ALA A 491 10.71 13.17 -6.23
N PHE A 492 9.49 13.72 -6.12
CA PHE A 492 9.27 15.17 -6.10
C PHE A 492 9.81 15.86 -4.85
N MET A 493 9.75 15.17 -3.70
CA MET A 493 10.25 15.67 -2.44
C MET A 493 11.77 15.79 -2.43
N ILE A 494 12.51 14.87 -3.06
CA ILE A 494 13.98 14.95 -3.09
C ILE A 494 14.53 15.73 -4.30
N SER A 495 13.74 15.96 -5.34
CA SER A 495 14.18 16.67 -6.53
C SER A 495 13.97 18.19 -6.42
N PRO A 496 15.02 19.03 -6.58
CA PRO A 496 14.86 20.50 -6.62
C PRO A 496 14.08 21.00 -7.84
N ARG A 497 14.06 20.21 -8.93
CA ARG A 497 13.32 20.51 -10.16
C ARG A 497 12.29 19.42 -10.40
N LYS A 498 11.10 19.75 -10.91
CA LYS A 498 10.10 18.73 -11.27
C LYS A 498 10.69 17.78 -12.33
N PRO A 499 10.78 16.46 -12.07
CA PRO A 499 11.16 15.49 -13.08
C PRO A 499 10.18 15.55 -14.26
N ARG A 500 10.71 15.61 -15.49
CA ARG A 500 9.90 15.79 -16.72
C ARG A 500 8.98 14.60 -17.03
N ASN A 501 9.32 13.40 -16.55
CA ASN A 501 8.65 12.15 -16.91
C ASN A 501 7.61 11.71 -15.85
N ILE A 502 7.14 12.64 -15.02
CA ILE A 502 6.16 12.34 -13.96
C ILE A 502 5.01 13.35 -14.06
N ASP A 503 3.85 12.84 -14.47
CA ASP A 503 2.63 13.64 -14.72
C ASP A 503 1.79 13.90 -13.47
N SER A 504 2.21 13.43 -12.29
CA SER A 504 1.50 13.70 -11.04
C SER A 504 1.71 15.13 -10.53
N PHE A 505 0.73 15.61 -9.77
CA PHE A 505 0.83 16.85 -9.01
C PHE A 505 1.79 16.66 -7.83
N LYS A 506 2.54 17.70 -7.50
CA LYS A 506 3.48 17.72 -6.37
C LYS A 506 2.71 18.16 -5.13
N ILE A 507 2.66 17.32 -4.10
CA ILE A 507 1.98 17.63 -2.82
C ILE A 507 2.86 18.52 -1.96
N TYR A 508 4.06 18.03 -1.62
CA TYR A 508 4.98 18.74 -0.73
C TYR A 508 6.08 19.47 -1.50
N PRO A 509 6.64 20.58 -0.98
CA PRO A 509 7.85 21.18 -1.53
C PRO A 509 9.06 20.24 -1.44
N THR A 510 10.19 20.66 -2.02
CA THR A 510 11.41 19.87 -1.92
C THR A 510 11.92 19.89 -0.48
N ILE A 511 12.26 18.73 0.06
CA ILE A 511 12.86 18.57 1.39
C ILE A 511 14.19 19.30 1.46
N ASN A 512 14.66 19.66 2.64
CA ASN A 512 15.97 20.25 2.84
C ASN A 512 17.08 19.23 2.49
N ILE A 513 17.46 19.18 1.21
CA ILE A 513 18.49 18.29 0.66
C ILE A 513 19.90 18.59 1.18
N PHE A 514 20.06 19.65 1.99
CA PHE A 514 21.31 20.07 2.61
C PHE A 514 21.39 19.67 4.09
N LYS A 515 20.40 18.93 4.61
CA LYS A 515 20.36 18.40 5.97
C LYS A 515 20.45 16.87 5.98
N ILE A 516 21.42 16.32 6.70
CA ILE A 516 21.70 14.88 6.78
C ILE A 516 20.48 14.12 7.34
N GLU A 517 19.89 14.59 8.44
CA GLU A 517 18.77 13.91 9.10
C GLU A 517 17.54 13.87 8.20
N THR A 518 17.26 14.96 7.47
CA THR A 518 16.16 15.04 6.51
C THR A 518 16.34 14.02 5.36
N LEU A 519 17.56 13.82 4.88
CA LEU A 519 17.84 12.80 3.85
C LEU A 519 17.61 11.39 4.39
N LYS A 520 18.05 11.12 5.63
CA LYS A 520 17.81 9.82 6.25
C LYS A 520 16.31 9.59 6.50
N ALA A 521 15.59 10.58 7.02
CA ALA A 521 14.15 10.52 7.21
C ALA A 521 13.39 10.26 5.91
N TRP A 522 13.82 10.88 4.79
CA TRP A 522 13.25 10.61 3.47
C TRP A 522 13.43 9.15 3.05
N GLN A 523 14.62 8.58 3.28
CA GLN A 523 14.90 7.17 2.98
C GLN A 523 14.04 6.24 3.85
N LEU A 524 13.84 6.58 5.13
CA LEU A 524 12.96 5.84 6.05
C LEU A 524 11.49 5.89 5.60
N ILE A 525 10.98 7.07 5.21
CA ILE A 525 9.61 7.20 4.67
C ILE A 525 9.46 6.42 3.36
N ARG A 526 10.49 6.42 2.51
CA ARG A 526 10.50 5.61 1.29
C ARG A 526 10.37 4.12 1.58
N GLN A 527 11.11 3.63 2.57
CA GLN A 527 11.03 2.24 3.01
C GLN A 527 9.63 1.91 3.57
N VAL A 528 9.07 2.79 4.40
CA VAL A 528 7.70 2.66 4.91
C VAL A 528 6.66 2.64 3.78
N CYS A 529 6.78 3.48 2.75
CA CYS A 529 5.89 3.45 1.58
C CYS A 529 5.92 2.10 0.83
N LEU A 530 7.11 1.52 0.67
CA LEU A 530 7.28 0.23 0.00
C LEU A 530 6.66 -0.92 0.81
N GLU A 531 6.67 -0.82 2.14
CA GLU A 531 6.24 -1.88 3.05
C GLU A 531 4.83 -1.68 3.60
N TYR A 532 4.24 -0.50 3.39
CA TYR A 532 2.84 -0.22 3.71
C TYR A 532 1.91 -1.26 3.07
N GLY A 533 1.17 -2.01 3.87
CA GLY A 533 0.29 -3.08 3.40
C GLY A 533 1.01 -4.34 2.92
N LYS A 534 2.24 -4.63 3.38
CA LYS A 534 3.02 -5.80 2.93
C LYS A 534 2.26 -7.12 3.01
N SER A 535 1.53 -7.35 4.11
CA SER A 535 0.71 -8.55 4.30
C SER A 535 -0.37 -8.68 3.21
N TYR A 536 -1.02 -7.58 2.85
CA TYR A 536 -1.98 -7.53 1.75
C TYR A 536 -1.33 -7.82 0.41
N PHE A 537 -0.24 -7.13 0.13
CA PHE A 537 0.50 -7.26 -1.11
C PHE A 537 0.91 -8.71 -1.36
N LEU A 538 1.40 -9.41 -0.32
CA LEU A 538 1.78 -10.83 -0.44
C LEU A 538 0.58 -11.75 -0.73
N ARG A 539 -0.61 -11.48 -0.16
CA ARG A 539 -1.84 -12.23 -0.50
C ARG A 539 -2.23 -12.03 -1.96
N VAL A 540 -2.21 -10.77 -2.40
CA VAL A 540 -2.50 -10.39 -3.78
C VAL A 540 -1.50 -11.02 -4.74
N GLN A 541 -0.20 -11.00 -4.41
CA GLN A 541 0.85 -11.65 -5.20
C GLN A 541 0.66 -13.17 -5.30
N ALA A 542 0.30 -13.83 -4.20
CA ALA A 542 -0.02 -15.26 -4.20
C ALA A 542 -1.27 -15.55 -5.06
N LEU A 543 -2.30 -14.70 -4.98
CA LEU A 543 -3.49 -14.83 -5.80
C LEU A 543 -3.17 -14.71 -7.30
N PHE A 544 -2.39 -13.71 -7.69
CA PHE A 544 -1.94 -13.54 -9.07
C PHE A 544 -1.09 -14.72 -9.54
N SER A 545 -0.27 -15.30 -8.65
CA SER A 545 0.52 -16.49 -8.94
C SER A 545 -0.36 -17.69 -9.28
N ILE A 546 -1.44 -17.90 -8.52
CA ILE A 546 -2.42 -18.97 -8.81
C ILE A 546 -3.17 -18.69 -10.11
N PHE A 547 -3.63 -17.45 -10.35
CA PHE A 547 -4.32 -17.12 -11.60
C PHE A 547 -3.43 -17.21 -12.83
N PHE A 548 -2.13 -16.91 -12.70
CA PHE A 548 -1.17 -17.13 -13.77
C PHE A 548 -1.05 -18.63 -14.12
N ILE A 549 -0.99 -19.51 -13.12
CA ILE A 549 -1.00 -20.96 -13.34
C ILE A 549 -2.31 -21.42 -14.01
N ILE A 550 -3.46 -20.94 -13.52
CA ILE A 550 -4.77 -21.24 -14.13
C ILE A 550 -4.78 -20.78 -15.60
N MET A 551 -4.32 -19.57 -15.89
CA MET A 551 -4.22 -19.04 -17.25
C MET A 551 -3.35 -19.93 -18.16
N LEU A 552 -2.21 -20.44 -17.68
CA LEU A 552 -1.39 -21.38 -18.45
C LEU A 552 -2.11 -22.70 -18.73
N ILE A 553 -2.86 -23.23 -17.77
CA ILE A 553 -3.69 -24.42 -17.95
C ILE A 553 -4.77 -24.15 -19.02
N LEU A 554 -5.46 -23.02 -18.94
CA LEU A 554 -6.49 -22.61 -19.90
C LEU A 554 -5.94 -22.46 -21.33
N ILE A 555 -4.79 -21.83 -21.50
CA ILE A 555 -4.10 -21.72 -22.79
C ILE A 555 -3.71 -23.11 -23.33
N THR A 556 -3.23 -24.00 -22.47
CA THR A 556 -2.87 -25.36 -22.86
C THR A 556 -4.10 -26.15 -23.33
N LEU A 557 -5.22 -26.06 -22.60
CA LEU A 557 -6.48 -26.68 -22.99
C LEU A 557 -6.98 -26.15 -24.34
N LEU A 558 -6.91 -24.82 -24.55
CA LEU A 558 -7.27 -24.22 -25.83
C LEU A 558 -6.37 -24.71 -26.97
N GLY A 559 -5.07 -24.86 -26.74
CA GLY A 559 -4.13 -25.42 -27.71
C GLY A 559 -4.49 -26.87 -28.06
N LEU A 560 -4.67 -27.73 -27.05
CA LEU A 560 -5.06 -29.14 -27.24
C LEU A 560 -6.40 -29.29 -27.97
N GLY A 561 -7.37 -28.42 -27.67
CA GLY A 561 -8.66 -28.36 -28.37
C GLY A 561 -8.49 -27.94 -29.83
N THR A 562 -7.65 -26.95 -30.10
CA THR A 562 -7.35 -26.46 -31.47
C THR A 562 -6.71 -27.54 -32.34
N PHE A 563 -5.79 -28.33 -31.77
CA PHE A 563 -5.15 -29.47 -32.45
C PHE A 563 -6.03 -30.73 -32.48
N LYS A 564 -7.30 -30.63 -32.04
CA LYS A 564 -8.26 -31.75 -31.98
C LYS A 564 -7.76 -32.95 -31.17
N VAL A 565 -6.82 -32.74 -30.24
CA VAL A 565 -6.36 -33.78 -29.30
C VAL A 565 -7.46 -34.09 -28.30
N ILE A 566 -8.18 -33.06 -27.86
CA ILE A 566 -9.35 -33.16 -27.00
C ILE A 566 -10.55 -32.52 -27.70
N LYS A 567 -11.74 -33.10 -27.54
CA LYS A 567 -12.99 -32.48 -28.00
C LYS A 567 -13.47 -31.51 -26.93
N LEU A 568 -13.46 -30.22 -27.24
CA LEU A 568 -14.01 -29.17 -26.37
C LEU A 568 -15.39 -28.74 -26.85
N GLU A 569 -16.32 -28.57 -25.90
CA GLU A 569 -17.61 -27.95 -26.14
C GLU A 569 -17.42 -26.50 -26.57
N ALA A 570 -18.18 -26.03 -27.57
CA ALA A 570 -18.03 -24.67 -28.09
C ALA A 570 -18.27 -23.60 -27.01
N CYS A 571 -19.25 -23.83 -26.12
CA CYS A 571 -19.52 -22.96 -24.97
C CYS A 571 -18.28 -22.83 -24.05
N PHE A 572 -17.63 -23.96 -23.75
CA PHE A 572 -16.45 -24.01 -22.90
C PHE A 572 -15.27 -23.27 -23.53
N VAL A 573 -15.06 -23.40 -24.85
CA VAL A 573 -14.04 -22.62 -25.58
C VAL A 573 -14.26 -21.11 -25.43
N VAL A 574 -15.50 -20.63 -25.55
CA VAL A 574 -15.83 -19.21 -25.37
C VAL A 574 -15.54 -18.74 -23.94
N ILE A 575 -15.87 -19.55 -22.93
CA ILE A 575 -15.57 -19.26 -21.52
C ILE A 575 -14.06 -19.15 -21.31
N ILE A 576 -13.29 -20.14 -21.78
CA ILE A 576 -11.82 -20.17 -21.68
C ILE A 576 -11.20 -18.94 -22.34
N LEU A 577 -11.64 -18.59 -23.55
CA LEU A 577 -11.14 -17.42 -24.26
C LEU A 577 -11.42 -16.13 -23.49
N SER A 578 -12.64 -15.98 -22.98
CA SER A 578 -13.05 -14.82 -22.19
C SER A 578 -12.25 -14.72 -20.88
N ASP A 579 -12.02 -15.82 -20.17
CA ASP A 579 -11.21 -15.85 -18.94
C ASP A 579 -9.73 -15.56 -19.22
N THR A 580 -9.17 -16.17 -20.26
CA THR A 580 -7.78 -15.97 -20.64
C THR A 580 -7.52 -14.52 -21.03
N ALA A 581 -8.38 -13.92 -21.85
CA ALA A 581 -8.26 -12.52 -22.26
C ALA A 581 -8.34 -11.57 -21.06
N PHE A 582 -9.30 -11.80 -20.16
CA PHE A 582 -9.50 -10.98 -18.97
C PHE A 582 -8.33 -11.09 -17.97
N LEU A 583 -7.92 -12.32 -17.62
CA LEU A 583 -6.79 -12.55 -16.72
C LEU A 583 -5.50 -11.99 -17.30
N PHE A 584 -5.29 -12.16 -18.60
CA PHE A 584 -4.13 -11.60 -19.28
C PHE A 584 -4.08 -10.07 -19.17
N LEU A 585 -5.20 -9.37 -19.46
CA LEU A 585 -5.27 -7.92 -19.36
C LEU A 585 -4.95 -7.43 -17.94
N ILE A 586 -5.53 -8.07 -16.92
CA ILE A 586 -5.28 -7.71 -15.52
C ILE A 586 -3.81 -7.96 -15.14
N ILE A 587 -3.25 -9.11 -15.49
CA ILE A 587 -1.85 -9.45 -15.17
C ILE A 587 -0.91 -8.46 -15.87
N LEU A 588 -1.18 -8.09 -17.13
CA LEU A 588 -0.39 -7.13 -17.87
C LEU A 588 -0.41 -5.74 -17.21
N MET A 589 -1.60 -5.27 -16.83
CA MET A 589 -1.79 -4.00 -16.12
C MET A 589 -1.06 -3.99 -14.77
N LEU A 590 -1.14 -5.09 -14.00
CA LEU A 590 -0.41 -5.22 -12.75
C LEU A 590 1.11 -5.18 -12.99
N CYS A 591 1.61 -5.98 -13.93
CA CYS A 591 3.03 -6.04 -14.25
C CYS A 591 3.56 -4.65 -14.62
N TYR A 592 2.80 -3.87 -15.39
CA TYR A 592 3.14 -2.50 -15.75
C TYR A 592 3.35 -1.58 -14.54
N TYR A 593 2.44 -1.60 -13.56
CA TYR A 593 2.64 -0.78 -12.36
C TYR A 593 3.73 -1.35 -11.44
N CYS A 594 3.88 -2.67 -11.36
CA CYS A 594 5.01 -3.30 -10.65
C CYS A 594 6.36 -2.88 -11.25
N SER A 595 6.48 -2.81 -12.59
CA SER A 595 7.71 -2.32 -13.23
C SER A 595 7.94 -0.83 -12.97
N GLN A 596 6.90 -0.01 -12.89
CA GLN A 596 7.03 1.40 -12.50
C GLN A 596 7.58 1.57 -11.07
N VAL A 597 7.12 0.78 -10.10
CA VAL A 597 7.70 0.78 -8.75
C VAL A 597 9.17 0.38 -8.83
N ASN A 598 9.52 -0.67 -9.58
CA ASN A 598 10.91 -1.10 -9.75
C ASN A 598 11.79 -0.08 -10.49
N GLU A 599 11.24 0.72 -11.40
CA GLU A 599 11.95 1.81 -12.07
C GLU A 599 12.19 3.00 -11.14
N SER A 600 11.31 3.22 -10.15
CA SER A 600 11.44 4.33 -9.19
C SER A 600 12.75 4.28 -8.40
N PHE A 601 13.30 3.09 -8.14
CA PHE A 601 14.61 2.94 -7.49
C PHE A 601 15.72 3.61 -8.31
N GLN A 602 15.74 3.41 -9.63
CA GLN A 602 16.72 4.03 -10.52
C GLN A 602 16.50 5.54 -10.63
N LYS A 603 15.24 5.99 -10.68
CA LYS A 603 14.89 7.42 -10.67
C LYS A 603 15.41 8.11 -9.40
N HIS A 604 15.18 7.51 -8.24
CA HIS A 604 15.68 8.02 -6.95
C HIS A 604 17.21 8.07 -6.89
N GLN A 605 17.92 7.00 -7.33
CA GLN A 605 19.39 7.02 -7.42
C GLN A 605 19.90 8.15 -8.31
N ASN A 606 19.27 8.37 -9.46
CA ASN A 606 19.68 9.42 -10.38
C ASN A 606 19.46 10.82 -9.79
N ILE A 607 18.35 11.06 -9.09
CA ILE A 607 18.08 12.34 -8.41
C ILE A 607 19.10 12.56 -7.28
N LEU A 608 19.37 11.53 -6.46
CA LEU A 608 20.39 11.60 -5.41
C LEU A 608 21.78 11.92 -5.98
N ARG A 609 22.18 11.32 -7.10
CA ARG A 609 23.45 11.63 -7.79
C ARG A 609 23.49 13.08 -8.29
N GLN A 610 22.39 13.60 -8.80
CA GLN A 610 22.30 15.01 -9.22
C GLN A 610 22.44 15.96 -8.03
N ASN A 611 21.75 15.69 -6.93
CA ASN A 611 21.87 16.48 -5.70
C ASN A 611 23.29 16.40 -5.11
N LYS A 612 23.90 15.20 -5.09
CA LYS A 612 25.30 15.01 -4.71
C LYS A 612 26.25 15.84 -5.57
N SER A 613 26.00 15.93 -6.88
CA SER A 613 26.79 16.79 -7.78
C SER A 613 26.71 18.26 -7.38
N ILE A 614 25.51 18.77 -7.05
CA ILE A 614 25.32 20.17 -6.61
C ILE A 614 26.16 20.45 -5.35
N ILE A 615 26.12 19.54 -4.38
CA ILE A 615 26.89 19.67 -3.13
C ILE A 615 28.39 19.52 -3.40
N GLY A 616 28.76 18.63 -4.33
CA GLY A 616 30.14 18.46 -4.77
C GLY A 616 30.71 19.73 -5.41
N ASP A 617 29.90 20.45 -6.18
CA ASP A 617 30.28 21.72 -6.80
C ASP A 617 30.42 22.84 -5.75
N ILE A 618 29.56 22.86 -4.72
CA ILE A 618 29.72 23.76 -3.56
C ILE A 618 31.04 23.45 -2.82
N TYR A 619 31.33 22.17 -2.57
CA TYR A 619 32.56 21.75 -1.88
C TYR A 619 33.83 22.05 -2.68
N ARG A 620 33.83 21.80 -3.99
CA ARG A 620 34.96 22.11 -4.88
C ARG A 620 35.28 23.61 -4.88
N ASN A 621 34.24 24.44 -4.87
CA ASN A 621 34.36 25.90 -4.86
C ASN A 621 34.21 26.49 -3.44
N LYS A 622 34.56 25.73 -2.40
CA LYS A 622 34.37 26.10 -0.99
C LYS A 622 34.99 27.45 -0.59
N GLN A 623 36.11 27.84 -1.21
CA GLN A 623 36.73 29.14 -0.94
C GLN A 623 35.82 30.28 -1.40
N LYS A 624 35.32 30.19 -2.64
CA LYS A 624 34.42 31.17 -3.22
C LYS A 624 33.08 31.25 -2.47
N PHE A 625 32.50 30.12 -2.10
CA PHE A 625 31.17 30.10 -1.49
C PHE A 625 31.14 30.40 0.01
N PHE A 626 32.22 30.11 0.75
CA PHE A 626 32.23 30.27 2.21
C PHE A 626 33.18 31.36 2.73
N LYS A 627 34.17 31.81 1.94
CA LYS A 627 35.07 32.91 2.35
C LYS A 627 34.73 34.25 1.69
N GLU A 628 34.17 34.22 0.49
CA GLU A 628 33.75 35.43 -0.23
C GLU A 628 32.23 35.60 -0.08
N ASP A 629 31.74 36.86 -0.05
CA ASP A 629 30.31 37.20 -0.09
C ASP A 629 29.71 36.96 -1.50
N TYR A 630 30.06 35.82 -2.10
CA TYR A 630 29.65 35.46 -3.45
C TYR A 630 28.20 34.98 -3.48
N LYS A 631 27.38 35.63 -4.31
CA LYS A 631 26.01 35.18 -4.64
C LYS A 631 26.01 34.48 -5.99
N SER A 632 25.62 33.21 -6.00
CA SER A 632 25.39 32.47 -7.24
C SER A 632 24.16 33.01 -7.97
N HIS A 633 24.14 32.92 -9.30
CA HIS A 633 22.92 33.18 -10.07
C HIS A 633 21.86 32.08 -9.85
N SER A 634 22.27 30.89 -9.42
CA SER A 634 21.36 29.77 -9.19
C SER A 634 20.75 29.84 -7.80
N PHE A 635 19.42 29.93 -7.74
CA PHE A 635 18.64 29.96 -6.50
C PHE A 635 18.97 28.79 -5.56
N ILE A 636 19.12 27.58 -6.10
CA ILE A 636 19.42 26.37 -5.32
C ILE A 636 20.79 26.46 -4.63
N TYR A 637 21.79 27.05 -5.29
CA TYR A 637 23.11 27.23 -4.70
C TYR A 637 23.06 28.24 -3.55
N ASN A 638 22.36 29.36 -3.71
CA ASN A 638 22.23 30.37 -2.66
C ASN A 638 21.52 29.82 -1.41
N ILE A 639 20.42 29.09 -1.59
CA ILE A 639 19.75 28.39 -0.48
C ILE A 639 20.67 27.34 0.12
N GLY A 640 21.34 26.55 -0.72
CA GLY A 640 22.24 25.50 -0.25
C GLY A 640 23.37 26.03 0.63
N ILE A 641 24.02 27.11 0.22
CA ILE A 641 25.08 27.77 1.00
C ILE A 641 24.52 28.26 2.34
N SER A 642 23.37 28.93 2.33
CA SER A 642 22.73 29.45 3.54
C SER A 642 22.34 28.33 4.52
N LYS A 643 21.73 27.25 4.03
CA LYS A 643 21.33 26.08 4.84
C LYS A 643 22.55 25.31 5.37
N ILE A 644 23.59 25.13 4.56
CA ILE A 644 24.85 24.50 4.98
C ILE A 644 25.51 25.32 6.10
N GLN A 645 25.61 26.65 5.94
CA GLN A 645 26.16 27.53 6.97
C GLN A 645 25.32 27.48 8.25
N GLN A 646 23.99 27.40 8.14
CA GLN A 646 23.09 27.27 9.28
C GLN A 646 23.33 25.96 10.02
N GLU A 647 23.32 24.81 9.34
CA GLU A 647 23.54 23.49 9.97
C GLU A 647 24.95 23.36 10.56
N ALA A 648 25.96 23.88 9.87
CA ALA A 648 27.34 23.83 10.35
C ALA A 648 27.54 24.56 11.69
N LYS A 649 26.79 25.67 11.92
CA LYS A 649 26.80 26.39 13.21
C LYS A 649 26.30 25.52 14.37
N TYR A 650 25.37 24.60 14.12
CA TYR A 650 24.79 23.76 15.16
C TYR A 650 25.55 22.46 15.42
N LYS A 651 26.15 21.83 14.39
CA LYS A 651 26.71 20.47 14.52
C LYS A 651 28.23 20.35 14.40
N SER A 652 28.84 21.01 13.41
CA SER A 652 30.23 20.73 13.01
C SER A 652 31.21 21.81 13.48
N GLN A 653 31.11 22.22 14.75
CA GLN A 653 31.94 23.27 15.35
C GLN A 653 31.91 24.60 14.56
N GLY A 654 30.85 24.86 13.79
CA GLY A 654 30.73 26.04 12.94
C GLY A 654 31.44 25.94 11.58
N ASN A 655 32.06 24.81 11.21
CA ASN A 655 32.80 24.71 9.95
C ASN A 655 31.93 24.14 8.80
N PRO A 656 31.49 24.98 7.83
CA PRO A 656 30.66 24.54 6.72
C PRO A 656 31.37 23.58 5.76
N ILE A 657 32.70 23.61 5.69
CA ILE A 657 33.48 22.73 4.80
C ILE A 657 33.41 21.30 5.31
N THR A 658 33.62 21.09 6.62
CA THR A 658 33.55 19.78 7.25
C THR A 658 32.14 19.20 7.11
N TYR A 659 31.12 20.00 7.42
CA TYR A 659 29.72 19.59 7.27
C TYR A 659 29.38 19.20 5.81
N THR A 660 29.84 19.98 4.82
CA THR A 660 29.61 19.67 3.40
C THR A 660 30.27 18.34 3.01
N GLN A 661 31.44 18.01 3.57
CA GLN A 661 32.10 16.73 3.34
C GLN A 661 31.34 15.55 3.98
N GLU A 662 30.81 15.72 5.19
CA GLU A 662 29.94 14.74 5.85
C GLU A 662 28.67 14.50 5.04
N LEU A 663 28.04 15.58 4.56
CA LEU A 663 26.86 15.52 3.70
C LEU A 663 27.16 14.75 2.40
N LEU A 664 28.31 14.99 1.75
CA LEU A 664 28.72 14.23 0.55
C LEU A 664 28.87 12.73 0.80
N ARG A 665 29.34 12.35 1.99
CA ARG A 665 29.44 10.95 2.40
C ARG A 665 28.06 10.35 2.61
N ASP A 666 27.17 11.04 3.32
CA ASP A 666 25.80 10.58 3.55
C ASP A 666 25.05 10.37 2.23
N TYR A 667 25.22 11.24 1.23
CA TYR A 667 24.65 11.00 -0.10
C TYR A 667 25.14 9.71 -0.76
N GLU A 668 26.40 9.34 -0.59
CA GLU A 668 26.90 8.06 -1.10
C GLU A 668 26.21 6.91 -0.37
N ASP A 669 26.09 7.00 0.95
CA ASP A 669 25.42 5.99 1.78
C ASP A 669 23.94 5.85 1.36
N GLN A 670 23.19 6.94 1.17
CA GLN A 670 21.80 6.89 0.69
C GLN A 670 21.69 6.29 -0.72
N ILE A 671 22.64 6.58 -1.62
CA ILE A 671 22.66 5.99 -2.97
C ILE A 671 22.88 4.47 -2.88
N GLN A 672 23.79 4.02 -2.01
CA GLN A 672 24.03 2.60 -1.78
C GLN A 672 22.82 1.92 -1.12
N ASP A 673 22.14 2.57 -0.18
CA ASP A 673 20.91 2.05 0.45
C ASP A 673 19.80 1.84 -0.60
N VAL A 674 19.55 2.82 -1.48
CA VAL A 674 18.56 2.67 -2.57
C VAL A 674 18.98 1.57 -3.57
N LYS A 675 20.28 1.42 -3.82
CA LYS A 675 20.81 0.34 -4.67
C LYS A 675 20.62 -1.03 -4.03
N PHE A 676 20.90 -1.15 -2.74
CA PHE A 676 20.67 -2.34 -1.93
C PHE A 676 19.20 -2.75 -1.99
N ASP A 677 18.28 -1.80 -1.80
CA ASP A 677 16.84 -2.10 -1.89
C ASP A 677 16.41 -2.55 -3.30
N SER A 678 16.96 -1.96 -4.37
CA SER A 678 16.64 -2.35 -5.75
C SER A 678 17.04 -3.79 -6.08
N ILE A 679 18.06 -4.31 -5.40
CA ILE A 679 18.58 -5.66 -5.56
C ILE A 679 17.81 -6.64 -4.66
N ASN A 680 17.67 -6.31 -3.38
CA ASN A 680 17.15 -7.24 -2.37
C ASN A 680 15.62 -7.20 -2.24
N HIS A 681 15.02 -6.02 -2.41
CA HIS A 681 13.60 -5.78 -2.20
C HIS A 681 12.84 -5.30 -3.47
N PRO A 682 13.13 -5.80 -4.70
CA PRO A 682 12.30 -5.45 -5.83
C PRO A 682 10.92 -6.10 -5.71
N ILE A 683 9.93 -5.50 -6.35
CA ILE A 683 8.63 -6.15 -6.54
C ILE A 683 8.84 -7.33 -7.49
N LYS A 684 8.50 -8.52 -6.99
CA LYS A 684 8.61 -9.80 -7.69
C LYS A 684 7.22 -10.39 -7.91
N LEU A 685 7.02 -11.08 -9.02
CA LEU A 685 5.88 -11.97 -9.25
C LEU A 685 6.45 -13.37 -9.48
N LEU A 686 5.97 -14.39 -8.76
CA LEU A 686 6.54 -15.75 -8.83
C LEU A 686 8.07 -15.81 -8.61
N GLY A 687 8.62 -14.87 -7.83
CA GLY A 687 10.07 -14.75 -7.59
C GLY A 687 10.85 -13.99 -8.68
N ILE A 688 10.22 -13.65 -9.81
CA ILE A 688 10.84 -12.93 -10.92
C ILE A 688 10.66 -11.43 -10.73
N LYS A 689 11.75 -10.65 -10.82
CA LYS A 689 11.71 -9.18 -10.82
C LYS A 689 10.99 -8.68 -12.07
N ILE A 690 9.91 -7.95 -11.89
CA ILE A 690 9.12 -7.41 -13.01
C ILE A 690 9.82 -6.18 -13.61
N THR A 691 10.14 -6.24 -14.90
CA THR A 691 10.79 -5.16 -15.65
C THR A 691 9.98 -4.83 -16.91
N PHE A 692 10.14 -3.62 -17.46
CA PHE A 692 9.48 -3.24 -18.73
C PHE A 692 9.90 -4.14 -19.90
N GLY A 693 11.16 -4.59 -19.95
CA GLY A 693 11.63 -5.54 -20.95
C GLY A 693 10.88 -6.87 -20.88
N LEU A 694 10.67 -7.41 -19.67
CA LEU A 694 9.87 -8.64 -19.49
C LEU A 694 8.44 -8.47 -20.01
N ILE A 695 7.81 -7.34 -19.74
CA ILE A 695 6.44 -7.03 -20.20
C ILE A 695 6.40 -6.99 -21.73
N GLN A 696 7.34 -6.29 -22.37
CA GLN A 696 7.44 -6.23 -23.83
C GLN A 696 7.61 -7.63 -24.43
N SER A 697 8.49 -8.46 -23.86
CA SER A 697 8.69 -9.85 -24.32
C SER A 697 7.42 -10.69 -24.20
N VAL A 698 6.65 -10.57 -23.10
CA VAL A 698 5.39 -11.28 -22.91
C VAL A 698 4.34 -10.83 -23.93
N VAL A 699 4.18 -9.51 -24.15
CA VAL A 699 3.23 -8.96 -25.12
C VAL A 699 3.57 -9.42 -26.53
N ILE A 700 4.85 -9.33 -26.94
CA ILE A 700 5.31 -9.78 -28.26
C ILE A 700 5.05 -11.28 -28.44
N SER A 701 5.40 -12.10 -27.45
CA SER A 701 5.19 -13.55 -27.50
C SER A 701 3.71 -13.89 -27.70
N LEU A 702 2.82 -13.18 -27.01
CA LEU A 702 1.38 -13.41 -27.14
C LEU A 702 0.81 -12.92 -28.47
N LEU A 703 1.26 -11.76 -28.97
CA LEU A 703 0.90 -11.31 -30.32
C LEU A 703 1.35 -12.33 -31.38
N SER A 704 2.53 -12.92 -31.24
CA SER A 704 3.00 -13.99 -32.12
C SER A 704 2.12 -15.24 -32.04
N ILE A 705 1.70 -15.65 -30.84
CA ILE A 705 0.78 -16.78 -30.65
C ILE A 705 -0.58 -16.48 -31.31
N ILE A 706 -1.16 -15.31 -31.05
CA ILE A 706 -2.44 -14.89 -31.64
C ILE A 706 -2.33 -14.85 -33.18
N LEU A 707 -1.27 -14.27 -33.72
CA LEU A 707 -1.05 -14.23 -35.17
C LEU A 707 -0.94 -15.63 -35.76
N THR A 708 -0.27 -16.55 -35.07
CA THR A 708 -0.17 -17.96 -35.49
C THR A 708 -1.55 -18.63 -35.53
N PHE A 709 -2.39 -18.40 -34.51
CA PHE A 709 -3.77 -18.90 -34.50
C PHE A 709 -4.60 -18.31 -35.64
N ILE A 710 -4.49 -17.01 -35.91
CA ILE A 710 -5.19 -16.34 -37.01
C ILE A 710 -4.74 -16.92 -38.37
N VAL A 711 -3.44 -17.04 -38.61
CA VAL A 711 -2.90 -17.61 -39.85
C VAL A 711 -3.36 -19.06 -40.03
N ASN A 712 -3.32 -19.87 -38.97
CA ASN A 712 -3.80 -21.24 -39.02
C ASN A 712 -5.31 -21.31 -39.32
N PHE A 713 -6.11 -20.47 -38.67
CA PHE A 713 -7.55 -20.38 -38.91
C PHE A 713 -7.87 -19.99 -40.36
N LEU A 714 -7.18 -18.97 -40.90
CA LEU A 714 -7.32 -18.55 -42.30
C LEU A 714 -6.90 -19.67 -43.27
N ASN A 715 -5.83 -20.40 -42.97
CA ASN A 715 -5.37 -21.52 -43.81
C ASN A 715 -6.36 -22.69 -43.83
N VAL A 716 -7.00 -22.99 -42.70
CA VAL A 716 -8.03 -24.04 -42.62
C VAL A 716 -9.26 -23.63 -43.42
N HIS A 717 -9.69 -22.37 -43.32
CA HIS A 717 -10.86 -21.88 -44.06
C HIS A 717 -10.60 -21.62 -45.54
N SER A 718 -9.38 -21.28 -45.95
CA SER A 718 -9.03 -21.12 -47.36
C SER A 718 -8.96 -22.45 -48.12
N LYS A 719 -8.86 -23.58 -47.43
CA LYS A 719 -8.81 -24.93 -48.03
C LYS A 719 -10.17 -25.61 -48.15
N ASN A 720 -11.18 -25.08 -47.46
CA ASN A 720 -12.57 -25.51 -47.55
C ASN A 720 -13.32 -24.56 -48.48
#